data_AF-A0A356KBT0-F1
#
_entry.id   AF-A0A356KBT0-F1
#
_cell.length_a   1.000
_cell.length_b   1.000
_cell.length_c   1.000
_cell.angle_alpha   90.00
_cell.angle_beta   90.00
_cell.angle_gamma   90.00
#
_symmetry.space_group_name_H-M   'P 1'
#
loop_
_entity.id
_entity.type
_entity.pdbx_description
1 polymer ?
#
loop_
_entity_poly.entity_id
_entity_poly.type
_entity_poly.pdbx_seq_one_letter_code
_entity_poly.pdbx_strand_id
1 'polypeptide(L)'
;MNPQLTCLLLLALSASALAQSSAPVPIANPHLGGNGHAQTWDGRVFVVTRSPQGQTGWYARVFRPEALQADAAGRPSFQGAAFSPWLPLELNGDASGGLSDHNALALVPAPGRLENPYPSDAAGDPQAGGAYRTYDALLLTQHYQPNDDRMGQRRLRLVVERPQSAQASVVRARFLDAFQEFRATNGQPLRGIEPTATFDGHLLVWQGHPDNDGKIDILVYSWNPQPGATSGWTPPRSLSDLYHVDRDRLVAGIPFHERFPLAKQPLKDQAGRTFARGELYRGAYPWISRDGTELFHTSTLAGQAGVNRARRGGYSVIGRWTGWGLRHIDGPLNPDREQTVRLFTSSPGPSPSFWRPYPEVADLPLPYTRGEPVYPIFASNTASYGEVSFEDHEDGDYVCVLHLNELIRRDFTLDVTRTPDTSGNFNLGRLEGARFPQEQLGREENHGISGQALYFDHAAAVRVARSPSLDALQSFSAELWVRRRIDLGGDAENRYRFLLELPGSFDLILEESGALQASVRVGGQYRRSGGAGQVPLDRWTHVAVSYDHRAGRLTLFQDGSELKHVDFAPGPLDRPTGELTLGPAGKLPRAPQVPTGDAELLLDELRVSRVARLPAEVARSAFRPASAPSYPGQLRGIALPRGIPASALRLPHDVSAAQAELGKLLFFDPRLSRAGDASCATCHVPSHGFSDGQPTSPGASSPLERNAQTVLNRALSSAQFWDGRSASLEAQAEVPLSHPNELGGSLAEALASVRAVPDYRQRFRQAYGAAPSGPLLRRALGDYQRSLLSGDSRVDRFEAGQGGALTPAERRGWLLFRTKARCTACHTGPNYSDESFHDDGFFSSISDEGRARATGRARDRGRFKTPTLRDVARTAPYLHDGSVQTLEEVIELYDRGGRTTQGRDPEIRPLGLSAGEKADLAAFLRALNGSWTHAPPAALPPSDDGSVPPVSGVGFGTPSGGAAPASRDGAYVEALYREVVGRAPSA
;
A
#
# COMPACT_ATOMS: atom_id res chain seq x y z
N MET A 1 44.41 -10.52 35.82
CA MET A 1 43.23 -9.77 35.33
C MET A 1 42.78 -10.43 34.04
N ASN A 2 41.62 -11.08 34.04
CA ASN A 2 41.20 -12.00 32.97
C ASN A 2 40.24 -11.27 31.99
N PRO A 3 40.59 -11.12 30.69
CA PRO A 3 39.79 -10.37 29.72
C PRO A 3 38.45 -11.03 29.32
N GLN A 4 38.14 -12.22 29.85
CA GLN A 4 36.86 -12.90 29.60
C GLN A 4 35.69 -12.37 30.43
N LEU A 5 35.91 -11.63 31.52
CA LEU A 5 34.80 -11.08 32.34
C LEU A 5 34.20 -9.78 31.78
N THR A 6 34.90 -9.05 30.91
CA THR A 6 34.39 -7.79 30.36
C THR A 6 33.43 -8.02 29.18
N CYS A 7 33.53 -9.15 28.46
CA CYS A 7 32.59 -9.51 27.40
C CYS A 7 31.23 -10.02 27.91
N LEU A 8 31.15 -10.59 29.11
CA LEU A 8 29.90 -11.12 29.68
C LEU A 8 28.99 -10.02 30.27
N LEU A 9 29.56 -8.89 30.70
CA LEU A 9 28.80 -7.73 31.19
C LEU A 9 28.28 -6.81 30.06
N LEU A 10 28.90 -6.85 28.88
CA LEU A 10 28.41 -6.13 27.69
C LEU A 10 27.36 -6.92 26.90
N LEU A 11 27.31 -8.25 27.04
CA LEU A 11 26.25 -9.11 26.45
C LEU A 11 25.00 -9.21 27.35
N ALA A 12 25.13 -8.99 28.66
CA ALA A 12 23.99 -8.96 29.58
C ALA A 12 23.20 -7.63 29.52
N LEU A 13 23.79 -6.56 28.98
CA LEU A 13 23.10 -5.27 28.76
C LEU A 13 22.46 -5.14 27.37
N SER A 14 22.68 -6.11 26.46
CA SER A 14 22.08 -6.12 25.12
C SER A 14 20.86 -7.04 24.96
N ALA A 15 20.56 -7.91 25.93
CA ALA A 15 19.36 -8.76 25.90
C ALA A 15 18.13 -8.09 26.54
N SER A 16 18.34 -7.13 27.44
CA SER A 16 17.26 -6.40 28.14
C SER A 16 16.78 -5.15 27.38
N ALA A 17 17.52 -4.71 26.36
CA ALA A 17 17.23 -3.51 25.58
C ALA A 17 16.57 -3.80 24.22
N LEU A 18 16.39 -5.06 23.83
CA LEU A 18 15.85 -5.47 22.52
C LEU A 18 14.45 -6.15 22.60
N ALA A 19 13.73 -6.01 23.72
CA ALA A 19 12.45 -6.70 23.94
C ALA A 19 11.30 -5.76 24.33
N GLN A 20 11.24 -4.58 23.71
CA GLN A 20 9.99 -3.82 23.62
C GLN A 20 9.65 -3.67 22.14
N SER A 21 9.01 -4.69 21.56
CA SER A 21 8.14 -4.43 20.40
C SER A 21 7.07 -3.48 20.91
N SER A 22 7.23 -2.18 20.67
CA SER A 22 6.30 -1.21 21.21
C SER A 22 4.93 -1.46 20.58
N ALA A 23 3.98 -1.88 21.42
CA ALA A 23 2.58 -1.80 21.06
C ALA A 23 2.30 -0.40 20.51
N PRO A 24 1.39 -0.25 19.54
CA PRO A 24 0.77 1.01 19.20
C PRO A 24 0.11 1.63 20.44
N VAL A 25 0.87 2.41 21.20
CA VAL A 25 0.36 3.31 22.24
C VAL A 25 -0.04 4.61 21.52
N PRO A 26 -1.13 5.29 21.91
CA PRO A 26 -1.43 6.61 21.38
C PRO A 26 -0.19 7.49 21.43
N ILE A 27 0.33 7.90 20.28
CA ILE A 27 1.50 8.76 20.23
C ILE A 27 1.00 10.17 20.45
N ALA A 28 1.35 10.75 21.60
CA ALA A 28 1.01 12.12 21.93
C ALA A 28 1.57 13.08 20.85
N ASN A 29 0.66 13.84 20.26
CA ASN A 29 0.93 14.95 19.37
C ASN A 29 0.38 16.22 20.02
N PRO A 30 1.12 16.84 20.95
CA PRO A 30 0.66 18.01 21.70
C PRO A 30 0.43 19.25 20.82
N HIS A 31 0.73 19.14 19.53
CA HIS A 31 0.72 20.24 18.60
C HIS A 31 -0.61 20.38 17.84
N LEU A 32 -1.47 19.35 17.78
CA LEU A 32 -2.82 19.45 17.22
C LEU A 32 -3.83 19.38 18.37
N GLY A 33 -4.66 20.41 18.50
CA GLY A 33 -5.69 20.50 19.54
C GLY A 33 -6.80 21.46 19.09
N GLY A 34 -8.02 21.26 19.61
CA GLY A 34 -9.19 22.09 19.28
C GLY A 34 -10.29 21.35 18.53
N ASN A 35 -11.44 22.01 18.31
CA ASN A 35 -12.62 21.42 17.65
C ASN A 35 -12.44 21.37 16.12
N GLY A 36 -11.67 20.40 15.64
CA GLY A 36 -11.48 20.12 14.22
C GLY A 36 -10.21 20.72 13.61
N HIS A 37 -9.69 20.04 12.58
CA HIS A 37 -8.62 20.52 11.72
C HIS A 37 -8.86 20.02 10.29
N ALA A 38 -8.39 20.79 9.32
CA ALA A 38 -8.33 20.37 7.93
C ALA A 38 -6.88 20.36 7.46
N GLN A 39 -6.60 19.58 6.43
CA GLN A 39 -5.27 19.47 5.84
C GLN A 39 -5.35 19.56 4.33
N THR A 40 -4.31 20.10 3.69
CA THR A 40 -4.20 20.10 2.24
C THR A 40 -4.18 18.67 1.70
N TRP A 41 -4.55 18.52 0.43
CA TRP A 41 -4.65 17.25 -0.29
C TRP A 41 -3.31 16.53 -0.51
N ASP A 42 -2.19 17.13 -0.14
CA ASP A 42 -0.85 16.52 -0.06
C ASP A 42 -0.42 16.26 1.40
N GLY A 43 -1.26 16.61 2.38
CA GLY A 43 -1.01 16.50 3.82
C GLY A 43 0.05 17.44 4.37
N ARG A 44 0.51 18.43 3.59
CA ARG A 44 1.61 19.33 3.99
C ARG A 44 1.17 20.45 4.90
N VAL A 45 -0.02 21.03 4.72
CA VAL A 45 -0.45 22.18 5.51
C VAL A 45 -1.71 21.83 6.29
N PHE A 46 -1.67 22.08 7.60
CA PHE A 46 -2.82 21.95 8.50
C PHE A 46 -3.41 23.33 8.78
N VAL A 47 -4.74 23.41 8.83
CA VAL A 47 -5.52 24.61 9.18
C VAL A 47 -6.45 24.29 10.35
N VAL A 48 -6.53 25.20 11.32
CA VAL A 48 -7.37 25.09 12.53
C VAL A 48 -8.07 26.42 12.87
N THR A 49 -9.16 26.36 13.63
CA THR A 49 -9.98 27.52 14.08
C THR A 49 -9.78 27.92 15.54
N ARG A 50 -8.93 27.18 16.25
CA ARG A 50 -8.52 27.48 17.62
C ARG A 50 -7.05 27.14 17.73
N SER A 51 -6.26 28.02 18.34
CA SER A 51 -4.87 27.67 18.64
C SER A 51 -4.83 26.54 19.67
N PRO A 52 -3.76 25.73 19.74
CA PRO A 52 -3.56 24.77 20.83
C PRO A 52 -3.56 25.42 22.23
N GLN A 53 -3.34 26.73 22.31
CA GLN A 53 -3.43 27.53 23.54
C GLN A 53 -4.85 28.04 23.85
N GLY A 54 -5.87 27.62 23.09
CA GLY A 54 -7.27 27.94 23.34
C GLY A 54 -7.75 29.30 22.84
N GLN A 55 -6.94 30.02 22.04
CA GLN A 55 -7.35 31.31 21.47
C GLN A 55 -8.19 31.11 20.21
N THR A 56 -9.36 31.76 20.14
CA THR A 56 -10.21 31.79 18.95
C THR A 56 -9.49 32.54 17.83
N GLY A 57 -9.30 31.88 16.69
CA GLY A 57 -8.59 32.44 15.54
C GLY A 57 -8.21 31.36 14.54
N TRP A 58 -7.91 31.76 13.31
CA TRP A 58 -7.56 30.82 12.25
C TRP A 58 -6.04 30.74 12.11
N TYR A 59 -5.50 29.51 12.05
CA TYR A 59 -4.06 29.29 11.97
C TYR A 59 -3.72 28.23 10.94
N ALA A 60 -2.58 28.39 10.27
CA ALA A 60 -2.00 27.41 9.37
C ALA A 60 -0.57 27.05 9.80
N ARG A 61 -0.14 25.83 9.50
CA ARG A 61 1.24 25.38 9.69
C ARG A 61 1.61 24.26 8.75
N VAL A 62 2.90 24.02 8.57
CA VAL A 62 3.43 22.92 7.76
C VAL A 62 3.71 21.69 8.62
N PHE A 63 3.33 20.52 8.12
CA PHE A 63 3.83 19.22 8.56
C PHE A 63 5.15 18.90 7.86
N ARG A 64 6.19 18.58 8.65
CA ARG A 64 7.59 18.40 8.27
C ARG A 64 8.03 16.97 8.61
N PRO A 65 7.58 15.95 7.85
CA PRO A 65 8.05 14.59 8.09
C PRO A 65 9.57 14.46 7.95
N GLU A 66 10.23 15.33 7.18
CA GLU A 66 11.69 15.38 7.05
C GLU A 66 12.41 15.74 8.36
N ALA A 67 11.67 16.28 9.33
CA ALA A 67 12.17 16.61 10.67
C ALA A 67 11.71 15.61 11.74
N LEU A 68 10.99 14.55 11.35
CA LEU A 68 10.45 13.55 12.27
C LEU A 68 11.59 12.64 12.77
N GLN A 69 11.58 12.35 14.07
CA GLN A 69 12.56 11.47 14.71
C GLN A 69 11.84 10.24 15.26
N ALA A 70 12.57 9.12 15.42
CA ALA A 70 12.08 7.97 16.16
C ALA A 70 12.39 8.13 17.66
N ASP A 71 11.50 7.68 18.53
CA ASP A 71 11.76 7.57 19.97
C ASP A 71 12.63 6.34 20.29
N ALA A 72 12.93 6.13 21.58
CA ALA A 72 13.75 4.99 22.03
C ALA A 72 13.15 3.61 21.69
N ALA A 73 11.86 3.55 21.39
CA ALA A 73 11.15 2.33 20.99
C ALA A 73 10.95 2.23 19.46
N GLY A 74 11.55 3.14 18.68
CA GLY A 74 11.46 3.14 17.22
C GLY A 74 10.17 3.77 16.65
N ARG A 75 9.34 4.41 17.49
CA ARG A 75 8.06 5.02 17.08
C ARG A 75 8.25 6.47 16.62
N PRO A 76 7.39 7.01 15.74
CA PRO A 76 7.46 8.43 15.38
C PRO A 76 7.27 9.32 16.61
N SER A 77 8.16 10.31 16.78
CA SER A 77 8.07 11.31 17.84
C SER A 77 7.62 12.65 17.28
N PHE A 78 6.43 13.09 17.68
CA PHE A 78 5.89 14.39 17.28
C PHE A 78 6.26 15.53 18.22
N GLN A 79 7.02 15.28 19.30
CA GLN A 79 7.45 16.31 20.28
C GLN A 79 8.50 17.29 19.75
N GLY A 80 9.11 16.98 18.58
CA GLY A 80 10.19 17.76 17.98
C GLY A 80 9.73 18.72 16.88
N ALA A 81 10.60 18.93 15.88
CA ALA A 81 10.37 19.87 14.78
C ALA A 81 9.45 19.34 13.65
N ALA A 82 8.65 18.31 13.94
CA ALA A 82 7.74 17.66 12.99
C ALA A 82 6.64 18.62 12.46
N PHE A 83 6.40 19.74 13.15
CA PHE A 83 5.50 20.80 12.69
C PHE A 83 6.19 22.16 12.73
N SER A 84 5.86 23.04 11.78
CA SER A 84 6.23 24.45 11.88
C SER A 84 5.45 25.15 13.01
N PRO A 85 5.94 26.31 13.48
CA PRO A 85 5.11 27.23 14.25
C PRO A 85 3.81 27.56 13.52
N TRP A 86 2.78 27.90 14.28
CA TRP A 86 1.50 28.38 13.74
C TRP A 86 1.64 29.79 13.17
N LEU A 87 1.09 30.01 11.97
CA LEU A 87 0.91 31.32 11.37
C LEU A 87 -0.58 31.70 11.40
N PRO A 88 -0.99 32.85 11.96
CA PRO A 88 -2.36 33.34 11.88
C PRO A 88 -2.77 33.62 10.43
N LEU A 89 -4.02 33.32 10.07
CA LEU A 89 -4.58 33.67 8.75
C LEU A 89 -4.91 35.17 8.71
N GLU A 90 -4.40 35.85 7.70
CA GLU A 90 -4.76 37.23 7.33
C GLU A 90 -6.20 37.28 6.78
N LEU A 91 -6.88 38.40 7.01
CA LEU A 91 -8.19 38.69 6.46
C LEU A 91 -8.04 39.78 5.39
N ASN A 92 -8.42 39.47 4.14
CA ASN A 92 -8.82 40.53 3.22
C ASN A 92 -10.17 41.08 3.71
N GLY A 93 -10.39 42.39 3.74
CA GLY A 93 -11.49 43.05 4.47
C GLY A 93 -12.84 42.31 4.50
N ASP A 94 -13.37 41.95 3.33
CA ASP A 94 -14.68 41.28 3.15
C ASP A 94 -14.74 39.85 3.73
N ALA A 95 -13.61 39.23 4.07
CA ALA A 95 -13.53 37.87 4.59
C ALA A 95 -13.74 37.75 6.12
N SER A 96 -13.92 38.87 6.84
CA SER A 96 -13.86 38.95 8.30
C SER A 96 -15.10 38.48 9.09
N GLY A 97 -16.28 38.37 8.46
CA GLY A 97 -17.53 38.03 9.14
C GLY A 97 -17.63 36.55 9.60
N GLY A 98 -18.22 36.30 10.79
CA GLY A 98 -18.63 34.97 11.27
C GLY A 98 -17.52 33.99 11.63
N LEU A 99 -16.26 34.43 11.71
CA LEU A 99 -15.09 33.54 11.83
C LEU A 99 -15.07 32.64 13.08
N SER A 100 -15.74 33.03 14.17
CA SER A 100 -15.89 32.24 15.40
C SER A 100 -16.88 31.09 15.28
N ASP A 101 -17.76 31.15 14.28
CA ASP A 101 -18.93 30.28 14.13
C ASP A 101 -18.65 29.15 13.13
N HIS A 102 -17.38 28.88 12.87
CA HIS A 102 -16.90 27.99 11.82
C HIS A 102 -15.75 27.12 12.35
N ASN A 103 -15.59 25.93 11.77
CA ASN A 103 -14.47 25.01 12.05
C ASN A 103 -13.71 24.69 10.76
N ALA A 104 -12.44 24.32 10.89
CA ALA A 104 -11.65 23.84 9.76
C ALA A 104 -11.96 22.36 9.53
N LEU A 105 -12.74 22.03 8.51
CA LEU A 105 -13.34 20.69 8.39
C LEU A 105 -12.88 19.93 7.14
N ALA A 106 -12.73 20.60 6.00
CA ALA A 106 -12.06 20.01 4.83
C ALA A 106 -11.37 21.08 3.96
N LEU A 107 -10.31 20.68 3.25
CA LEU A 107 -9.60 21.51 2.27
C LEU A 107 -9.54 20.77 0.93
N VAL A 108 -9.98 21.43 -0.14
CA VAL A 108 -9.90 20.92 -1.52
C VAL A 108 -9.20 21.96 -2.42
N PRO A 109 -8.55 21.57 -3.54
CA PRO A 109 -7.97 22.52 -4.47
C PRO A 109 -9.04 23.44 -5.04
N ALA A 110 -8.77 24.74 -5.05
CA ALA A 110 -9.62 25.66 -5.77
C ALA A 110 -9.50 25.40 -7.29
N PRO A 111 -10.62 25.39 -8.02
CA PRO A 111 -10.59 25.27 -9.48
C PRO A 111 -9.86 26.45 -10.12
N GLY A 112 -9.27 26.23 -11.29
CA GLY A 112 -8.64 27.27 -12.11
C GLY A 112 -7.14 27.10 -12.38
N ARG A 113 -6.45 26.20 -11.68
CA ARG A 113 -5.05 25.83 -11.98
C ARG A 113 -4.86 24.32 -11.90
N LEU A 114 -4.34 23.74 -12.98
CA LEU A 114 -4.01 22.31 -13.04
C LEU A 114 -2.79 21.97 -12.16
N GLU A 115 -1.81 22.88 -12.11
CA GLU A 115 -0.68 22.82 -11.17
C GLU A 115 -1.09 23.56 -9.88
N ASN A 116 -1.44 22.83 -8.82
CA ASN A 116 -1.79 23.40 -7.51
C ASN A 116 -1.41 22.41 -6.40
N PRO A 117 -0.38 22.62 -5.57
CA PRO A 117 0.33 23.88 -5.43
C PRO A 117 1.24 24.18 -6.62
N TYR A 118 1.38 25.47 -6.96
CA TYR A 118 2.24 25.91 -8.06
C TYR A 118 3.51 26.61 -7.55
N PRO A 119 4.64 26.53 -8.30
CA PRO A 119 5.81 27.36 -8.08
C PRO A 119 5.45 28.85 -8.11
N SER A 120 5.93 29.60 -7.12
CA SER A 120 5.56 31.00 -6.91
C SER A 120 6.69 31.79 -6.25
N ASP A 121 6.53 33.11 -6.23
CA ASP A 121 7.30 34.03 -5.39
C ASP A 121 6.76 34.09 -3.94
N ALA A 122 7.35 34.96 -3.11
CA ALA A 122 6.94 35.13 -1.71
C ALA A 122 5.54 35.75 -1.54
N ALA A 123 5.03 36.47 -2.55
CA ALA A 123 3.68 37.04 -2.53
C ALA A 123 2.62 35.98 -2.85
N GLY A 124 3.05 34.86 -3.44
CA GLY A 124 2.22 33.77 -3.91
C GLY A 124 1.78 33.93 -5.37
N ASP A 125 2.49 34.75 -6.14
CA ASP A 125 2.26 34.93 -7.56
C ASP A 125 3.05 33.86 -8.36
N PRO A 126 2.47 33.27 -9.42
CA PRO A 126 3.11 32.17 -10.13
C PRO A 126 4.45 32.57 -10.76
N GLN A 127 5.49 31.78 -10.49
CA GLN A 127 6.83 32.02 -11.01
C GLN A 127 7.49 30.67 -11.35
N ALA A 128 7.84 30.47 -12.62
CA ALA A 128 8.53 29.25 -13.05
C ALA A 128 9.85 29.07 -12.27
N GLY A 129 10.04 27.91 -11.66
CA GLY A 129 11.21 27.66 -10.80
C GLY A 129 11.22 28.43 -9.47
N GLY A 130 10.11 29.07 -9.09
CA GLY A 130 9.99 29.81 -7.84
C GLY A 130 10.29 28.96 -6.60
N ALA A 131 10.92 29.60 -5.60
CA ALA A 131 11.35 28.96 -4.36
C ALA A 131 10.18 28.63 -3.40
N TYR A 132 8.98 29.15 -3.67
CA TYR A 132 7.78 28.96 -2.89
C TYR A 132 6.80 28.02 -3.58
N ARG A 133 5.87 27.47 -2.81
CA ARG A 133 4.69 26.76 -3.32
C ARG A 133 3.44 27.43 -2.78
N THR A 134 2.57 27.82 -3.69
CA THR A 134 1.30 28.45 -3.36
C THR A 134 0.15 27.49 -3.57
N TYR A 135 -0.66 27.34 -2.54
CA TYR A 135 -1.89 26.56 -2.52
C TYR A 135 -3.06 27.53 -2.63
N ASP A 136 -3.85 27.39 -3.68
CA ASP A 136 -5.18 28.01 -3.75
C ASP A 136 -6.20 26.94 -3.36
N ALA A 137 -6.91 27.13 -2.26
CA ALA A 137 -7.77 26.12 -1.66
C ALA A 137 -9.19 26.64 -1.42
N LEU A 138 -10.14 25.71 -1.36
CA LEU A 138 -11.46 25.90 -0.79
C LEU A 138 -11.48 25.22 0.57
N LEU A 139 -11.69 26.00 1.61
CA LEU A 139 -11.97 25.50 2.95
C LEU A 139 -13.47 25.28 3.08
N LEU A 140 -13.87 24.03 3.31
CA LEU A 140 -15.25 23.67 3.59
C LEU A 140 -15.50 23.78 5.09
N THR A 141 -16.62 24.40 5.45
CA THR A 141 -17.02 24.65 6.84
C THR A 141 -18.54 24.69 6.96
N GLN A 142 -19.08 24.64 8.19
CA GLN A 142 -20.43 25.11 8.46
C GLN A 142 -20.43 26.44 9.19
N HIS A 143 -21.50 27.21 9.04
CA HIS A 143 -21.89 28.31 9.91
C HIS A 143 -22.77 27.77 11.04
N TYR A 144 -22.29 27.84 12.28
CA TYR A 144 -23.03 27.37 13.44
C TYR A 144 -24.23 28.28 13.74
N GLN A 145 -25.44 27.73 13.65
CA GLN A 145 -26.68 28.40 14.05
C GLN A 145 -27.59 27.39 14.76
N PRO A 146 -28.14 27.72 15.95
CA PRO A 146 -29.02 26.81 16.67
C PRO A 146 -30.18 26.31 15.77
N ASN A 147 -30.21 25.01 15.49
CA ASN A 147 -31.20 24.32 14.64
C ASN A 147 -31.24 24.75 13.16
N ASP A 148 -30.22 25.47 12.66
CA ASP A 148 -30.12 25.90 11.25
C ASP A 148 -28.65 25.93 10.79
N ASP A 149 -27.84 24.95 11.20
CA ASP A 149 -26.45 24.88 10.78
C ASP A 149 -26.36 24.75 9.25
N ARG A 150 -25.62 25.66 8.60
CA ARG A 150 -25.53 25.74 7.13
C ARG A 150 -24.13 25.48 6.64
N MET A 151 -23.98 24.56 5.70
CA MET A 151 -22.69 24.23 5.12
C MET A 151 -22.30 25.20 4.00
N GLY A 152 -21.00 25.34 3.76
CA GLY A 152 -20.48 26.20 2.72
C GLY A 152 -18.96 26.15 2.61
N GLN A 153 -18.39 27.14 1.93
CA GLN A 153 -16.96 27.23 1.69
C GLN A 153 -16.40 28.65 1.82
N ARG A 154 -15.08 28.74 1.97
CA ARG A 154 -14.29 29.97 1.86
C ARG A 154 -13.07 29.71 0.98
N ARG A 155 -12.66 30.70 0.17
CA ARG A 155 -11.39 30.62 -0.56
C ARG A 155 -10.23 31.00 0.35
N LEU A 156 -9.15 30.23 0.27
CA LEU A 156 -7.94 30.36 1.08
C LEU A 156 -6.72 30.32 0.16
N ARG A 157 -5.73 31.18 0.43
CA ARG A 157 -4.39 31.09 -0.16
C ARG A 157 -3.34 30.84 0.92
N LEU A 158 -2.47 29.85 0.69
CA LEU A 158 -1.35 29.51 1.55
C LEU A 158 -0.06 29.57 0.73
N VAL A 159 0.97 30.24 1.23
CA VAL A 159 2.30 30.31 0.61
C VAL A 159 3.29 29.63 1.52
N VAL A 160 3.96 28.61 1.00
CA VAL A 160 4.91 27.79 1.73
C VAL A 160 6.31 27.99 1.16
N GLU A 161 7.26 28.33 2.02
CA GLU A 161 8.69 28.32 1.68
C GLU A 161 9.29 26.93 1.91
N ARG A 162 10.24 26.54 1.05
CA ARG A 162 11.01 25.27 1.17
C ARG A 162 10.12 24.06 1.52
N PRO A 163 9.02 23.83 0.76
CA PRO A 163 7.89 22.96 1.13
C PRO A 163 8.23 21.48 1.37
N GLN A 164 9.38 21.00 0.90
CA GLN A 164 9.84 19.62 1.00
C GLN A 164 11.15 19.55 1.81
N SER A 165 11.22 20.29 2.91
CA SER A 165 12.41 20.34 3.77
C SER A 165 12.03 20.31 5.24
N ALA A 166 12.99 19.91 6.08
CA ALA A 166 12.87 19.96 7.54
C ALA A 166 12.63 21.39 8.07
N GLN A 167 12.83 22.42 7.24
CA GLN A 167 12.64 23.82 7.59
C GLN A 167 11.42 24.48 6.92
N ALA A 168 10.55 23.70 6.25
CA ALA A 168 9.39 24.22 5.53
C ALA A 168 8.50 25.09 6.45
N SER A 169 8.01 26.22 5.97
CA SER A 169 7.14 27.09 6.77
C SER A 169 6.06 27.74 5.94
N VAL A 170 4.89 27.97 6.55
CA VAL A 170 3.90 28.89 5.97
C VAL A 170 4.44 30.30 6.20
N VAL A 171 4.60 31.06 5.12
CA VAL A 171 5.04 32.47 5.18
C VAL A 171 3.89 33.43 4.95
N ARG A 172 2.80 32.95 4.35
CA ARG A 172 1.56 33.70 4.18
C ARG A 172 0.35 32.77 4.19
N ALA A 173 -0.71 33.17 4.88
CA ALA A 173 -1.99 32.47 4.88
C ALA A 173 -3.11 33.51 4.90
N ARG A 174 -4.06 33.47 3.97
CA ARG A 174 -5.12 34.48 3.88
C ARG A 174 -6.44 33.94 3.36
N PHE A 175 -7.55 34.37 3.97
CA PHE A 175 -8.86 34.20 3.34
C PHE A 175 -9.02 35.22 2.21
N LEU A 176 -9.53 34.75 1.07
CA LEU A 176 -9.76 35.57 -0.11
C LEU A 176 -11.20 36.10 -0.17
N ASP A 177 -12.16 35.28 0.28
CA ASP A 177 -13.59 35.55 0.15
C ASP A 177 -14.34 35.33 1.48
N ALA A 178 -15.51 35.94 1.60
CA ALA A 178 -16.50 35.64 2.64
C ALA A 178 -17.02 34.20 2.55
N PHE A 179 -17.72 33.74 3.59
CA PHE A 179 -18.41 32.45 3.57
C PHE A 179 -19.49 32.40 2.49
N GLN A 180 -19.48 31.33 1.70
CA GLN A 180 -20.45 31.09 0.65
C GLN A 180 -21.21 29.79 0.95
N GLU A 181 -22.53 29.91 1.12
CA GLU A 181 -23.43 28.80 1.46
C GLU A 181 -23.60 27.81 0.29
N PHE A 182 -23.66 26.52 0.62
CA PHE A 182 -24.01 25.48 -0.36
C PHE A 182 -25.51 25.35 -0.56
N ARG A 183 -25.92 25.32 -1.82
CA ARG A 183 -27.32 25.15 -2.25
C ARG A 183 -27.52 23.89 -3.08
N ALA A 184 -28.54 23.14 -2.74
CA ALA A 184 -29.01 22.01 -3.53
C ALA A 184 -29.64 22.47 -4.86
N THR A 185 -29.85 21.54 -5.78
CA THR A 185 -30.52 21.73 -7.08
C THR A 185 -31.95 22.26 -6.96
N ASN A 186 -32.60 22.07 -5.80
CA ASN A 186 -33.90 22.65 -5.48
C ASN A 186 -33.81 24.05 -4.81
N GLY A 187 -32.62 24.64 -4.74
CA GLY A 187 -32.35 25.97 -4.18
C GLY A 187 -32.20 26.03 -2.65
N GLN A 188 -32.54 24.95 -1.94
CA GLN A 188 -32.45 24.89 -0.47
C GLN A 188 -30.98 24.87 0.01
N PRO A 189 -30.67 25.50 1.15
CA PRO A 189 -29.36 25.35 1.77
C PRO A 189 -29.12 23.90 2.17
N LEU A 190 -27.87 23.43 2.09
CA LEU A 190 -27.50 22.14 2.70
C LEU A 190 -27.33 22.33 4.22
N ARG A 191 -28.17 21.63 5.00
CA ARG A 191 -28.18 21.71 6.46
C ARG A 191 -27.41 20.57 7.11
N GLY A 192 -26.77 20.89 8.22
CA GLY A 192 -26.04 19.93 9.05
C GLY A 192 -24.66 20.43 9.44
N ILE A 193 -23.87 19.53 10.02
CA ILE A 193 -22.58 19.86 10.61
C ILE A 193 -21.48 18.91 10.16
N GLU A 194 -20.26 19.41 10.24
CA GLU A 194 -19.01 18.68 10.14
C GLU A 194 -18.79 18.02 8.78
N PRO A 195 -18.90 18.76 7.65
CA PRO A 195 -18.63 18.21 6.34
C PRO A 195 -17.19 17.79 6.15
N THR A 196 -17.04 16.66 5.48
CA THR A 196 -15.83 16.18 4.84
C THR A 196 -16.08 16.04 3.33
N ALA A 197 -15.00 16.03 2.55
CA ALA A 197 -15.11 15.97 1.10
C ALA A 197 -13.99 15.14 0.47
N THR A 198 -14.29 14.56 -0.69
CA THR A 198 -13.24 14.07 -1.57
C THR A 198 -12.36 15.22 -2.03
N PHE A 199 -11.07 14.95 -2.28
CA PHE A 199 -10.10 16.01 -2.58
C PHE A 199 -10.51 16.82 -3.81
N ASP A 200 -11.25 16.24 -4.76
CA ASP A 200 -11.70 16.90 -5.98
C ASP A 200 -12.94 17.77 -5.77
N GLY A 201 -13.48 17.82 -4.54
CA GLY A 201 -14.61 18.65 -4.14
C GLY A 201 -15.93 18.23 -4.78
N HIS A 202 -16.03 17.01 -5.33
CA HIS A 202 -17.24 16.53 -5.99
C HIS A 202 -18.21 15.84 -5.04
N LEU A 203 -17.75 15.21 -3.97
CA LEU A 203 -18.57 14.48 -3.00
C LEU A 203 -18.39 15.09 -1.59
N LEU A 204 -19.52 15.41 -0.95
CA LEU A 204 -19.62 15.81 0.45
C LEU A 204 -20.24 14.70 1.28
N VAL A 205 -19.72 14.47 2.48
CA VAL A 205 -20.34 13.64 3.52
C VAL A 205 -20.35 14.43 4.84
N TRP A 206 -21.45 14.38 5.59
CA TRP A 206 -21.57 15.15 6.84
C TRP A 206 -22.63 14.57 7.78
N GLN A 207 -22.76 15.13 8.98
CA GLN A 207 -23.85 14.82 9.90
C GLN A 207 -25.09 15.66 9.57
N GLY A 208 -26.17 15.00 9.16
CA GLY A 208 -27.41 15.66 8.75
C GLY A 208 -28.60 14.71 8.77
N HIS A 209 -29.56 14.95 7.87
CA HIS A 209 -30.70 14.05 7.61
C HIS A 209 -31.13 14.16 6.14
N PRO A 210 -31.63 13.08 5.50
CA PRO A 210 -32.11 13.15 4.11
C PRO A 210 -33.25 14.15 3.88
N ASP A 211 -34.05 14.42 4.91
CA ASP A 211 -35.11 15.45 4.87
C ASP A 211 -34.55 16.88 4.88
N ASN A 212 -33.25 17.06 5.09
CA ASN A 212 -32.57 18.36 5.16
C ASN A 212 -33.21 19.30 6.20
N ASP A 213 -33.58 18.76 7.36
CA ASP A 213 -34.34 19.44 8.41
C ASP A 213 -33.48 19.99 9.56
N GLY A 214 -32.15 19.89 9.44
CA GLY A 214 -31.19 20.32 10.47
C GLY A 214 -30.96 19.33 11.60
N LYS A 215 -31.62 18.15 11.60
CA LYS A 215 -31.26 17.06 12.51
C LYS A 215 -29.85 16.58 12.20
N ILE A 216 -29.17 16.19 13.26
CA ILE A 216 -27.83 15.60 13.26
C ILE A 216 -27.96 14.16 13.81
N ASP A 217 -26.90 13.34 13.72
CA ASP A 217 -26.83 11.89 14.10
C ASP A 217 -26.95 10.89 12.93
N ILE A 218 -27.27 11.34 11.71
CA ILE A 218 -27.23 10.51 10.48
C ILE A 218 -26.10 11.01 9.58
N LEU A 219 -25.36 10.10 8.96
CA LEU A 219 -24.42 10.43 7.90
C LEU A 219 -25.17 10.49 6.56
N VAL A 220 -25.07 11.63 5.91
CA VAL A 220 -25.66 11.89 4.61
C VAL A 220 -24.59 12.35 3.63
N TYR A 221 -24.91 12.26 2.35
CA TYR A 221 -24.04 12.75 1.28
C TYR A 221 -24.79 13.61 0.27
N SER A 222 -24.01 14.37 -0.49
CA SER A 222 -24.42 15.16 -1.65
C SER A 222 -23.23 15.27 -2.59
N TRP A 223 -23.50 15.41 -3.90
CA TRP A 223 -22.45 15.56 -4.89
C TRP A 223 -22.79 16.62 -5.93
N ASN A 224 -21.74 17.11 -6.61
CA ASN A 224 -21.83 18.14 -7.65
C ASN A 224 -20.87 17.80 -8.81
N PRO A 225 -21.29 17.86 -10.09
CA PRO A 225 -20.39 17.62 -11.23
C PRO A 225 -19.40 18.76 -11.49
N GLN A 226 -19.51 19.91 -10.82
CA GLN A 226 -18.62 21.06 -10.98
C GLN A 226 -17.85 21.32 -9.68
N PRO A 227 -16.53 21.05 -9.63
CA PRO A 227 -15.69 21.34 -8.47
C PRO A 227 -15.77 22.81 -8.06
N GLY A 228 -15.93 23.04 -6.75
CA GLY A 228 -15.95 24.38 -6.16
C GLY A 228 -17.23 25.18 -6.39
N ALA A 229 -18.26 24.60 -7.02
CA ALA A 229 -19.56 25.24 -7.16
C ALA A 229 -20.29 25.36 -5.81
N THR A 230 -20.94 26.49 -5.58
CA THR A 230 -21.77 26.71 -4.38
C THR A 230 -23.24 26.35 -4.56
N SER A 231 -23.66 26.06 -5.78
CA SER A 231 -25.02 25.62 -6.11
C SER A 231 -25.00 24.40 -7.02
N GLY A 232 -26.15 23.72 -7.15
CA GLY A 232 -26.27 22.54 -8.01
C GLY A 232 -25.88 21.22 -7.31
N TRP A 233 -25.74 21.25 -5.99
CA TRP A 233 -25.55 20.05 -5.17
C TRP A 233 -26.80 19.16 -5.22
N THR A 234 -26.67 17.83 -5.21
CA THR A 234 -27.83 16.96 -5.06
C THR A 234 -28.50 17.15 -3.69
N PRO A 235 -29.83 16.99 -3.55
CA PRO A 235 -30.46 16.96 -2.23
C PRO A 235 -29.80 15.87 -1.36
N PRO A 236 -29.64 16.10 -0.04
CA PRO A 236 -28.98 15.14 0.84
C PRO A 236 -29.66 13.78 0.81
N ARG A 237 -28.86 12.72 0.82
CA ARG A 237 -29.34 11.33 0.86
C ARG A 237 -28.61 10.55 1.94
N SER A 238 -29.22 9.47 2.41
CA SER A 238 -28.56 8.57 3.35
C SER A 238 -27.31 7.97 2.71
N LEU A 239 -26.26 7.74 3.49
CA LEU A 239 -25.03 7.11 3.01
C LEU A 239 -25.27 5.78 2.26
N SER A 240 -26.29 5.01 2.64
CA SER A 240 -26.67 3.76 1.97
C SER A 240 -27.05 3.95 0.48
N ASP A 241 -27.53 5.13 0.11
CA ASP A 241 -27.95 5.43 -1.27
C ASP A 241 -26.79 5.68 -2.23
N LEU A 242 -25.54 5.75 -1.75
CA LEU A 242 -24.35 5.83 -2.62
C LEU A 242 -24.38 4.69 -3.67
N TYR A 243 -24.61 3.47 -3.20
CA TYR A 243 -24.72 2.28 -4.05
C TYR A 243 -26.09 2.17 -4.75
N HIS A 244 -27.19 2.44 -4.03
CA HIS A 244 -28.54 2.13 -4.54
C HIS A 244 -29.12 3.18 -5.50
N VAL A 245 -28.60 4.42 -5.47
CA VAL A 245 -29.19 5.54 -6.22
C VAL A 245 -28.21 6.17 -7.20
N ASP A 246 -26.98 6.44 -6.76
CA ASP A 246 -26.03 7.23 -7.55
C ASP A 246 -24.92 6.44 -8.25
N ARG A 247 -24.73 5.16 -7.91
CA ARG A 247 -23.66 4.27 -8.42
C ARG A 247 -23.32 4.44 -9.90
N ASP A 248 -24.32 4.53 -10.78
CA ASP A 248 -24.14 4.57 -12.24
C ASP A 248 -24.28 5.99 -12.83
N ARG A 249 -24.45 7.02 -12.00
CA ARG A 249 -24.49 8.41 -12.45
C ARG A 249 -23.11 8.87 -12.89
N LEU A 250 -23.03 9.73 -13.89
CA LEU A 250 -21.76 10.28 -14.35
C LEU A 250 -21.41 11.55 -13.57
N VAL A 251 -20.22 11.56 -12.96
CA VAL A 251 -19.62 12.73 -12.30
C VAL A 251 -18.38 13.14 -13.08
N ALA A 252 -18.51 14.22 -13.84
CA ALA A 252 -17.52 14.67 -14.82
C ALA A 252 -17.06 13.53 -15.77
N GLY A 253 -18.05 12.81 -16.33
CA GLY A 253 -17.83 11.76 -17.34
C GLY A 253 -17.48 10.37 -16.80
N ILE A 254 -17.26 10.21 -15.50
CA ILE A 254 -16.90 8.93 -14.87
C ILE A 254 -18.10 8.40 -14.06
N PRO A 255 -18.47 7.10 -14.17
CA PRO A 255 -19.46 6.49 -13.29
C PRO A 255 -19.14 6.72 -11.80
N PHE A 256 -20.15 7.06 -11.01
CA PHE A 256 -20.01 7.49 -9.63
C PHE A 256 -19.22 6.48 -8.78
N HIS A 257 -19.49 5.19 -8.95
CA HIS A 257 -18.80 4.13 -8.21
C HIS A 257 -17.36 3.86 -8.67
N GLU A 258 -17.05 4.19 -9.93
CA GLU A 258 -15.68 4.15 -10.40
C GLU A 258 -14.92 5.33 -9.83
N ARG A 259 -15.54 6.50 -9.73
CA ARG A 259 -14.95 7.71 -9.14
C ARG A 259 -14.78 7.62 -7.62
N PHE A 260 -15.82 7.16 -6.92
CA PHE A 260 -15.91 7.03 -5.46
C PHE A 260 -16.14 5.55 -5.09
N PRO A 261 -15.07 4.77 -4.84
CA PRO A 261 -15.17 3.33 -4.63
C PRO A 261 -16.07 2.90 -3.46
N LEU A 262 -16.33 3.78 -2.50
CA LEU A 262 -17.30 3.55 -1.42
C LEU A 262 -18.69 3.16 -1.96
N ALA A 263 -19.07 3.62 -3.16
CA ALA A 263 -20.35 3.33 -3.80
C ALA A 263 -20.37 2.04 -4.64
N LYS A 264 -19.25 1.31 -4.74
CA LYS A 264 -19.11 0.16 -5.66
C LYS A 264 -19.89 -1.08 -5.23
N GLN A 265 -20.04 -1.29 -3.93
CA GLN A 265 -20.82 -2.38 -3.36
C GLN A 265 -21.75 -1.84 -2.27
N PRO A 266 -22.81 -2.58 -1.92
CA PRO A 266 -23.63 -2.21 -0.78
C PRO A 266 -22.82 -2.24 0.51
N LEU A 267 -23.00 -1.21 1.34
CA LEU A 267 -22.47 -1.17 2.70
C LEU A 267 -23.10 -2.30 3.53
N LYS A 268 -22.32 -2.90 4.43
CA LYS A 268 -22.74 -3.98 5.32
C LYS A 268 -22.44 -3.64 6.78
N ASP A 269 -23.32 -4.08 7.67
CA ASP A 269 -23.05 -4.06 9.11
C ASP A 269 -22.07 -5.18 9.50
N GLN A 270 -21.68 -5.22 10.78
CA GLN A 270 -20.71 -6.19 11.30
C GLN A 270 -21.18 -7.65 11.24
N ALA A 271 -22.48 -7.89 11.05
CA ALA A 271 -23.03 -9.23 10.83
C ALA A 271 -23.14 -9.59 9.34
N GLY A 272 -22.59 -8.76 8.45
CA GLY A 272 -22.61 -8.97 7.00
C GLY A 272 -23.94 -8.59 6.33
N ARG A 273 -24.89 -7.99 7.06
CA ARG A 273 -26.19 -7.62 6.49
C ARG A 273 -26.04 -6.31 5.74
N THR A 274 -26.55 -6.28 4.52
CA THR A 274 -26.54 -5.09 3.65
C THR A 274 -27.50 -4.01 4.17
N PHE A 275 -27.10 -2.73 4.08
CA PHE A 275 -27.98 -1.58 4.25
C PHE A 275 -28.90 -1.43 3.03
N ALA A 276 -30.20 -1.28 3.27
CA ALA A 276 -31.21 -1.11 2.22
C ALA A 276 -31.20 0.32 1.66
N ARG A 277 -31.82 0.49 0.48
CA ARG A 277 -32.04 1.81 -0.12
C ARG A 277 -32.82 2.72 0.84
N GLY A 278 -32.35 3.95 1.02
CA GLY A 278 -32.94 4.96 1.91
C GLY A 278 -32.76 4.69 3.41
N GLU A 279 -32.14 3.57 3.78
CA GLU A 279 -31.93 3.24 5.19
C GLU A 279 -30.93 4.19 5.83
N LEU A 280 -31.28 4.74 7.00
CA LEU A 280 -30.43 5.71 7.70
C LEU A 280 -29.16 5.06 8.24
N TYR A 281 -28.02 5.67 7.94
CA TYR A 281 -26.72 5.29 8.49
C TYR A 281 -26.34 6.26 9.60
N ARG A 282 -26.23 5.80 10.85
CA ARG A 282 -25.89 6.69 11.98
C ARG A 282 -24.38 6.88 12.08
N GLY A 283 -23.96 8.04 12.55
CA GLY A 283 -22.54 8.33 12.75
C GLY A 283 -22.29 9.81 13.03
N ALA A 284 -21.07 10.11 13.45
CA ALA A 284 -20.62 11.47 13.71
C ALA A 284 -19.13 11.65 13.38
N TYR A 285 -18.71 12.91 13.26
CA TYR A 285 -17.34 13.33 12.90
C TYR A 285 -16.79 12.58 11.67
N PRO A 286 -17.49 12.59 10.52
CA PRO A 286 -17.05 11.84 9.36
C PRO A 286 -15.76 12.42 8.79
N TRP A 287 -14.86 11.53 8.39
CA TRP A 287 -13.72 11.83 7.55
C TRP A 287 -13.72 10.86 6.37
N ILE A 288 -13.99 11.37 5.17
CA ILE A 288 -13.92 10.57 3.95
C ILE A 288 -12.49 10.63 3.44
N SER A 289 -11.95 9.47 3.03
CA SER A 289 -10.67 9.41 2.35
C SER A 289 -10.73 10.30 1.12
N ARG A 290 -9.57 10.88 0.76
CA ARG A 290 -9.48 11.87 -0.31
C ARG A 290 -10.13 11.40 -1.60
N ASP A 291 -9.99 10.12 -1.93
CA ASP A 291 -10.49 9.49 -3.15
C ASP A 291 -11.90 8.87 -3.02
N GLY A 292 -12.56 9.01 -1.86
CA GLY A 292 -13.91 8.48 -1.64
C GLY A 292 -13.96 6.96 -1.51
N THR A 293 -12.89 6.36 -0.99
CA THR A 293 -12.73 4.91 -0.84
C THR A 293 -13.11 4.42 0.55
N GLU A 294 -12.66 5.12 1.58
CA GLU A 294 -12.97 4.82 2.98
C GLU A 294 -13.71 5.99 3.63
N LEU A 295 -14.62 5.67 4.54
CA LEU A 295 -15.26 6.63 5.42
C LEU A 295 -14.96 6.23 6.87
N PHE A 296 -14.23 7.10 7.56
CA PHE A 296 -14.02 6.99 8.99
C PHE A 296 -15.04 7.85 9.72
N HIS A 297 -15.54 7.38 10.86
CA HIS A 297 -16.50 8.12 11.67
C HIS A 297 -16.56 7.53 13.08
N THR A 298 -17.14 8.27 14.02
CA THR A 298 -17.54 7.70 15.31
C THR A 298 -18.93 7.06 15.19
N SER A 299 -19.08 5.88 15.75
CA SER A 299 -20.34 5.18 15.97
C SER A 299 -21.04 5.69 17.24
N THR A 300 -22.37 5.75 17.22
CA THR A 300 -23.19 6.47 18.22
C THR A 300 -23.88 5.52 19.22
N LEU A 301 -23.71 5.71 20.53
CA LEU A 301 -24.50 4.98 21.53
C LEU A 301 -25.97 5.44 21.55
N ALA A 302 -26.94 4.58 21.24
CA ALA A 302 -28.35 4.82 21.56
C ALA A 302 -28.67 4.28 22.98
N GLY A 303 -29.25 5.10 23.89
CA GLY A 303 -29.72 4.56 25.17
C GLY A 303 -30.41 5.49 26.21
N GLN A 304 -29.92 6.69 26.54
CA GLN A 304 -30.43 7.46 27.72
C GLN A 304 -30.98 8.87 27.44
N ALA A 305 -32.22 9.14 27.83
CA ALA A 305 -32.88 10.43 27.61
C ALA A 305 -32.03 11.59 28.21
N GLY A 306 -31.81 12.66 27.43
CA GLY A 306 -31.10 13.86 27.91
C GLY A 306 -29.58 13.92 27.70
N VAL A 307 -28.93 12.86 27.17
CA VAL A 307 -27.50 12.90 26.80
C VAL A 307 -27.37 13.17 25.29
N ASN A 308 -26.49 14.09 24.90
CA ASN A 308 -26.18 14.36 23.48
C ASN A 308 -25.34 13.19 22.91
N ARG A 309 -26.05 12.16 22.43
CA ARG A 309 -25.61 10.77 22.29
C ARG A 309 -24.74 10.46 21.06
N ALA A 310 -24.85 11.22 19.97
CA ALA A 310 -24.04 10.97 18.78
C ALA A 310 -22.53 11.22 18.94
N ARG A 311 -22.07 11.54 20.15
CA ARG A 311 -20.70 12.02 20.39
C ARG A 311 -19.81 11.07 21.20
N ARG A 312 -20.30 9.89 21.62
CA ARG A 312 -19.63 9.01 22.60
C ARG A 312 -19.92 7.54 22.26
N GLY A 313 -18.96 6.79 21.74
CA GLY A 313 -19.19 5.40 21.33
C GLY A 313 -17.90 4.75 20.89
N GLY A 314 -17.80 4.37 19.62
CA GLY A 314 -16.61 3.69 19.07
C GLY A 314 -16.10 4.37 17.81
N TYR A 315 -14.82 4.23 17.48
CA TYR A 315 -14.28 4.74 16.22
C TYR A 315 -14.32 3.65 15.14
N SER A 316 -14.88 3.96 13.97
CA SER A 316 -15.16 2.96 12.94
C SER A 316 -14.74 3.44 11.56
N VAL A 317 -14.53 2.48 10.67
CA VAL A 317 -14.24 2.71 9.26
C VAL A 317 -15.06 1.76 8.40
N ILE A 318 -15.52 2.25 7.26
CA ILE A 318 -16.24 1.47 6.26
C ILE A 318 -15.84 1.91 4.86
N GLY A 319 -15.59 0.94 3.98
CA GLY A 319 -15.23 1.24 2.61
C GLY A 319 -14.71 0.02 1.87
N ARG A 320 -14.07 0.28 0.75
CA ARG A 320 -13.51 -0.74 -0.13
C ARG A 320 -12.55 -1.67 0.60
N TRP A 321 -11.63 -1.10 1.39
CA TRP A 321 -10.58 -1.81 2.13
C TRP A 321 -11.10 -2.49 3.38
N THR A 322 -12.38 -2.34 3.72
CA THR A 322 -13.07 -3.18 4.72
C THR A 322 -14.04 -4.17 4.08
N GLY A 323 -14.03 -4.33 2.75
CA GLY A 323 -14.98 -5.18 2.03
C GLY A 323 -16.40 -4.64 2.06
N TRP A 324 -16.52 -3.32 2.16
CA TRP A 324 -17.74 -2.56 2.40
C TRP A 324 -18.45 -2.97 3.71
N GLY A 325 -17.73 -3.62 4.63
CA GLY A 325 -18.21 -3.97 5.96
C GLY A 325 -17.77 -2.96 7.01
N LEU A 326 -18.63 -2.68 7.99
CA LEU A 326 -18.27 -1.82 9.12
C LEU A 326 -17.15 -2.47 9.95
N ARG A 327 -16.03 -1.77 10.14
CA ARG A 327 -14.92 -2.21 10.99
C ARG A 327 -14.81 -1.29 12.19
N HIS A 328 -14.77 -1.87 13.39
CA HIS A 328 -14.49 -1.16 14.63
C HIS A 328 -12.98 -1.12 14.88
N ILE A 329 -12.41 0.07 14.98
CA ILE A 329 -10.96 0.35 15.09
C ILE A 329 -10.66 1.14 16.36
N ASP A 330 -11.32 0.73 17.45
CA ASP A 330 -11.14 1.32 18.79
C ASP A 330 -9.74 1.09 19.36
N GLY A 331 -9.47 1.63 20.55
CA GLY A 331 -8.21 1.41 21.27
C GLY A 331 -7.33 2.66 21.26
N PRO A 332 -6.10 2.65 20.72
CA PRO A 332 -5.19 3.82 20.80
C PRO A 332 -5.77 5.13 20.22
N LEU A 333 -6.65 5.04 19.22
CA LEU A 333 -7.31 6.21 18.62
C LEU A 333 -8.41 6.79 19.51
N ASN A 334 -9.08 5.93 20.28
CA ASN A 334 -10.19 6.25 21.15
C ASN A 334 -10.00 5.49 22.49
N PRO A 335 -9.06 5.95 23.35
CA PRO A 335 -8.61 5.17 24.51
C PRO A 335 -9.66 5.03 25.61
N ASP A 336 -10.74 5.82 25.54
CA ASP A 336 -11.87 5.77 26.47
C ASP A 336 -13.17 6.01 25.68
N ARG A 337 -13.99 4.95 25.55
CA ARG A 337 -15.27 4.97 24.82
C ARG A 337 -16.37 5.79 25.49
N GLU A 338 -16.24 6.11 26.78
CA GLU A 338 -17.22 6.88 27.55
C GLU A 338 -16.89 8.39 27.63
N GLN A 339 -15.60 8.74 27.56
CA GLN A 339 -15.12 10.11 27.79
C GLN A 339 -14.56 10.83 26.55
N THR A 340 -14.16 10.11 25.50
CA THR A 340 -13.59 10.75 24.30
C THR A 340 -14.71 11.41 23.49
N VAL A 341 -14.95 12.69 23.78
CA VAL A 341 -16.01 13.50 23.15
C VAL A 341 -15.44 14.23 21.93
N ARG A 342 -16.01 13.96 20.74
CA ARG A 342 -15.71 14.59 19.43
C ARG A 342 -14.33 14.20 18.87
N LEU A 343 -14.29 13.17 18.04
CA LEU A 343 -13.05 12.70 17.42
C LEU A 343 -13.01 13.07 15.94
N PHE A 344 -12.52 14.29 15.61
CA PHE A 344 -12.20 14.58 14.21
C PHE A 344 -10.83 14.03 13.88
N THR A 345 -10.75 13.38 12.74
CA THR A 345 -9.53 12.79 12.24
C THR A 345 -9.21 13.32 10.85
N SER A 346 -7.92 13.28 10.52
CA SER A 346 -7.47 13.37 9.16
C SER A 346 -6.20 12.56 8.97
N SER A 347 -5.87 12.23 7.73
CA SER A 347 -4.70 11.43 7.40
C SER A 347 -3.76 12.16 6.43
N PRO A 348 -2.60 12.70 6.87
CA PRO A 348 -1.67 13.38 6.00
C PRO A 348 -0.94 12.39 5.11
N GLY A 349 -0.40 12.90 4.00
CA GLY A 349 0.27 12.07 3.01
C GLY A 349 -0.70 11.43 2.04
N PRO A 350 -0.19 10.69 1.05
CA PRO A 350 -1.05 10.01 0.08
C PRO A 350 -1.98 9.03 0.79
N SER A 351 -3.24 9.00 0.39
CA SER A 351 -4.12 7.87 0.71
C SER A 351 -3.48 6.58 0.13
N PRO A 352 -3.63 5.41 0.75
CA PRO A 352 -3.27 4.12 0.14
C PRO A 352 -3.92 3.88 -1.22
N SER A 353 -4.94 4.67 -1.57
CA SER A 353 -5.30 4.87 -2.96
C SER A 353 -4.19 5.58 -3.73
N PHE A 354 -3.62 4.87 -4.68
CA PHE A 354 -2.56 5.25 -5.59
C PHE A 354 -2.76 6.54 -6.43
N TRP A 355 -3.90 7.24 -6.32
CA TRP A 355 -4.08 8.55 -6.94
C TRP A 355 -3.21 9.60 -6.23
N ARG A 356 -2.00 9.78 -6.76
CA ARG A 356 -1.00 10.76 -6.33
C ARG A 356 -0.87 11.88 -7.38
N PRO A 357 -1.74 12.90 -7.36
CA PRO A 357 -1.58 14.09 -8.21
C PRO A 357 -0.23 14.80 -8.01
N TYR A 358 0.40 14.60 -6.83
CA TYR A 358 1.71 15.16 -6.46
C TYR A 358 2.74 14.07 -6.12
N PRO A 359 3.13 13.20 -7.06
CA PRO A 359 4.11 12.12 -6.85
C PRO A 359 5.54 12.62 -6.58
N GLU A 360 5.84 13.90 -6.82
CA GLU A 360 7.07 14.58 -6.40
C GLU A 360 7.10 14.85 -4.90
N VAL A 361 5.95 14.78 -4.21
CA VAL A 361 5.92 14.64 -2.76
C VAL A 361 6.18 13.18 -2.49
N ALA A 362 7.44 12.84 -2.17
CA ALA A 362 7.79 11.52 -1.68
C ALA A 362 6.78 11.09 -0.61
N ASP A 363 6.45 9.79 -0.57
CA ASP A 363 5.64 9.23 0.51
C ASP A 363 6.07 9.86 1.81
N LEU A 364 5.11 10.46 2.53
CA LEU A 364 5.19 10.78 3.94
C LEU A 364 6.11 9.76 4.64
N PRO A 365 7.43 9.92 4.86
CA PRO A 365 8.22 8.87 5.50
C PRO A 365 7.92 8.96 6.99
N LEU A 366 6.66 8.72 7.33
CA LEU A 366 6.24 8.41 8.67
C LEU A 366 6.87 7.05 8.93
N PRO A 367 7.72 6.90 9.97
CA PRO A 367 8.16 5.59 10.39
C PRO A 367 6.90 4.83 10.81
N TYR A 368 6.34 4.05 9.89
CA TYR A 368 5.21 3.20 10.18
C TYR A 368 5.66 2.19 11.22
N THR A 369 4.95 2.13 12.32
CA THR A 369 5.31 1.23 13.43
C THR A 369 5.22 -0.25 13.02
N ARG A 370 4.48 -0.55 11.94
CA ARG A 370 4.21 -1.92 11.47
C ARG A 370 5.04 -2.39 10.27
N GLY A 371 5.78 -1.49 9.60
CA GLY A 371 6.48 -1.85 8.36
C GLY A 371 5.56 -2.22 7.18
N GLU A 372 4.29 -1.79 7.22
CA GLU A 372 3.24 -2.00 6.22
C GLU A 372 2.60 -0.66 5.82
N PRO A 373 1.96 -0.57 4.63
CA PRO A 373 1.08 0.55 4.31
C PRO A 373 -0.04 0.69 5.35
N VAL A 374 -0.12 1.84 5.99
CA VAL A 374 -1.17 2.18 6.96
C VAL A 374 -1.74 3.56 6.64
N TYR A 375 -2.96 3.82 7.09
CA TYR A 375 -3.47 5.18 7.19
C TYR A 375 -2.91 5.82 8.46
N PRO A 376 -2.04 6.84 8.37
CA PRO A 376 -1.66 7.63 9.53
C PRO A 376 -2.84 8.50 9.94
N ILE A 377 -3.41 8.29 11.11
CA ILE A 377 -4.59 9.01 11.57
C ILE A 377 -4.18 10.02 12.65
N PHE A 378 -4.38 11.30 12.36
CA PHE A 378 -4.21 12.38 13.30
C PHE A 378 -5.56 12.76 13.87
N ALA A 379 -5.70 12.60 15.18
CA ALA A 379 -6.90 12.98 15.90
C ALA A 379 -6.74 14.37 16.52
N SER A 380 -7.69 15.25 16.22
CA SER A 380 -7.72 16.65 16.69
C SER A 380 -7.85 16.77 18.21
N ASN A 381 -8.91 16.21 18.79
CA ASN A 381 -9.29 16.47 20.18
C ASN A 381 -8.47 15.68 21.20
N THR A 382 -8.07 14.46 20.84
CA THR A 382 -7.22 13.60 21.68
C THR A 382 -5.74 13.93 21.52
N ALA A 383 -5.39 14.82 20.58
CA ALA A 383 -4.01 15.16 20.27
C ALA A 383 -3.17 13.89 20.03
N SER A 384 -3.73 12.89 19.35
CA SER A 384 -3.13 11.57 19.18
C SER A 384 -2.82 11.25 17.72
N TYR A 385 -1.82 10.42 17.53
CA TYR A 385 -1.51 9.75 16.26
C TYR A 385 -1.73 8.25 16.42
N GLY A 386 -2.39 7.65 15.44
CA GLY A 386 -2.51 6.20 15.31
C GLY A 386 -2.36 5.75 13.86
N GLU A 387 -2.29 4.44 13.66
CA GLU A 387 -2.06 3.82 12.35
C GLU A 387 -3.11 2.74 12.12
N VAL A 388 -3.81 2.79 10.98
CA VAL A 388 -4.82 1.79 10.61
C VAL A 388 -4.33 1.01 9.39
N SER A 389 -4.04 -0.29 9.57
CA SER A 389 -3.71 -1.22 8.47
C SER A 389 -4.97 -1.88 7.93
N PHE A 390 -5.04 -2.07 6.61
CA PHE A 390 -6.11 -2.83 5.93
C PHE A 390 -5.57 -4.09 5.24
N GLU A 391 -4.31 -4.49 5.50
CA GLU A 391 -3.67 -5.63 4.84
C GLU A 391 -4.53 -6.90 4.98
N ASP A 392 -5.14 -7.12 6.15
CA ASP A 392 -5.99 -8.27 6.41
C ASP A 392 -7.14 -8.46 5.40
N HIS A 393 -7.65 -7.35 4.86
CA HIS A 393 -8.72 -7.37 3.87
C HIS A 393 -8.17 -7.45 2.43
N GLU A 394 -7.11 -6.69 2.14
CA GLU A 394 -6.45 -6.69 0.83
C GLU A 394 -5.83 -8.02 0.48
N ASP A 395 -5.35 -8.72 1.50
CA ASP A 395 -4.65 -9.98 1.36
C ASP A 395 -5.56 -11.06 0.79
N GLY A 396 -6.84 -11.10 1.19
CA GLY A 396 -7.83 -12.05 0.67
C GLY A 396 -7.59 -13.53 1.03
N ASP A 397 -6.49 -13.87 1.72
CA ASP A 397 -6.26 -15.22 2.25
C ASP A 397 -6.68 -15.37 3.72
N TYR A 398 -6.92 -14.27 4.43
CA TYR A 398 -7.51 -14.33 5.78
C TYR A 398 -8.98 -14.76 5.72
N VAL A 399 -9.32 -15.79 6.50
CA VAL A 399 -10.67 -16.35 6.60
C VAL A 399 -11.37 -15.96 7.91
N CYS A 400 -10.64 -15.52 8.93
CA CYS A 400 -11.19 -15.01 10.17
C CYS A 400 -10.19 -14.03 10.79
N VAL A 401 -10.62 -12.80 11.06
CA VAL A 401 -9.80 -11.75 11.69
C VAL A 401 -10.61 -11.09 12.79
N LEU A 402 -10.33 -11.45 14.03
CA LEU A 402 -10.95 -10.87 15.22
C LEU A 402 -9.96 -9.92 15.88
N HIS A 403 -10.16 -8.60 15.74
CA HIS A 403 -9.40 -7.59 16.50
C HIS A 403 -9.78 -7.52 17.98
N LEU A 404 -10.68 -8.41 18.43
CA LEU A 404 -11.15 -8.51 19.80
C LEU A 404 -11.70 -7.20 20.37
N ASN A 405 -12.34 -6.40 19.51
CA ASN A 405 -13.16 -5.24 19.87
C ASN A 405 -14.63 -5.64 20.03
N GLU A 406 -15.44 -4.79 20.67
CA GLU A 406 -16.88 -5.02 20.82
C GLU A 406 -17.59 -4.92 19.48
N LEU A 407 -18.70 -5.66 19.34
CA LEU A 407 -19.51 -5.56 18.13
C LEU A 407 -20.40 -4.31 18.17
N ILE A 408 -20.39 -3.54 17.10
CA ILE A 408 -21.30 -2.41 16.90
C ILE A 408 -22.56 -2.92 16.18
N ARG A 409 -23.71 -2.81 16.84
CA ARG A 409 -25.00 -3.18 16.27
C ARG A 409 -25.44 -2.16 15.22
N ARG A 410 -26.47 -2.51 14.46
CA ARG A 410 -27.04 -1.66 13.40
C ARG A 410 -27.81 -0.44 13.93
N ASP A 411 -28.25 -0.49 15.18
CA ASP A 411 -28.73 0.69 15.92
C ASP A 411 -27.57 1.49 16.55
N PHE A 412 -26.33 1.09 16.24
CA PHE A 412 -25.05 1.65 16.66
C PHE A 412 -24.75 1.52 18.16
N THR A 413 -25.50 0.69 18.89
CA THR A 413 -25.17 0.29 20.26
C THR A 413 -24.03 -0.74 20.30
N LEU A 414 -23.29 -0.77 21.41
CA LEU A 414 -22.24 -1.76 21.64
C LEU A 414 -22.83 -3.10 22.13
N ASP A 415 -22.34 -4.19 21.57
CA ASP A 415 -22.55 -5.57 22.02
C ASP A 415 -21.25 -6.10 22.64
N VAL A 416 -21.16 -5.96 23.95
CA VAL A 416 -20.01 -6.42 24.76
C VAL A 416 -19.96 -7.94 24.93
N THR A 417 -20.89 -8.69 24.33
CA THR A 417 -20.91 -10.16 24.34
C THR A 417 -20.34 -10.76 23.06
N ARG A 418 -19.89 -9.92 22.13
CA ARG A 418 -19.42 -10.35 20.80
C ARG A 418 -18.21 -9.55 20.34
N THR A 419 -17.39 -10.20 19.51
CA THR A 419 -16.33 -9.55 18.72
C THR A 419 -16.58 -9.78 17.22
N PRO A 420 -16.48 -8.75 16.36
CA PRO A 420 -16.71 -8.89 14.93
C PRO A 420 -15.52 -9.54 14.22
N ASP A 421 -15.82 -10.22 13.12
CA ASP A 421 -14.83 -10.67 12.14
C ASP A 421 -14.71 -9.64 11.01
N THR A 422 -13.48 -9.26 10.72
CA THR A 422 -13.13 -8.21 9.76
C THR A 422 -12.48 -8.76 8.49
N SER A 423 -12.36 -10.08 8.36
CA SER A 423 -11.88 -10.75 7.14
C SER A 423 -12.84 -10.62 5.94
N GLY A 424 -14.09 -10.21 6.18
CA GLY A 424 -15.16 -10.20 5.19
C GLY A 424 -15.97 -11.50 5.11
N ASN A 425 -15.63 -12.52 5.91
CA ASN A 425 -16.41 -13.75 6.04
C ASN A 425 -17.49 -13.68 7.15
N PHE A 426 -17.45 -12.63 7.98
CA PHE A 426 -18.42 -12.35 9.05
C PHE A 426 -18.58 -13.50 10.07
N ASN A 427 -17.47 -14.18 10.38
CA ASN A 427 -17.34 -15.21 11.40
C ASN A 427 -17.39 -14.63 12.83
N LEU A 428 -18.56 -14.13 13.26
CA LEU A 428 -18.74 -13.47 14.56
C LEU A 428 -18.29 -14.35 15.75
N GLY A 429 -17.48 -13.77 16.63
CA GLY A 429 -17.10 -14.39 17.90
C GLY A 429 -18.10 -14.08 19.01
N ARG A 430 -18.56 -15.12 19.72
CA ARG A 430 -19.41 -15.04 20.92
C ARG A 430 -18.52 -15.20 22.16
N LEU A 431 -18.59 -14.26 23.09
CA LEU A 431 -17.87 -14.34 24.36
C LEU A 431 -18.63 -15.26 25.34
N GLU A 432 -17.91 -16.21 25.92
CA GLU A 432 -18.36 -17.07 27.01
C GLU A 432 -17.43 -16.84 28.18
N GLY A 433 -17.82 -16.00 29.14
CA GLY A 433 -16.99 -15.66 30.32
C GLY A 433 -15.84 -14.68 30.06
N ALA A 434 -15.32 -14.59 28.83
CA ALA A 434 -14.33 -13.58 28.44
C ALA A 434 -14.92 -12.16 28.52
N ARG A 435 -14.09 -11.16 28.84
CA ARG A 435 -14.55 -9.78 29.11
C ARG A 435 -13.63 -8.72 28.52
N PHE A 436 -14.21 -7.62 28.08
CA PHE A 436 -13.49 -6.40 27.74
C PHE A 436 -13.01 -5.66 29.01
N PRO A 437 -12.06 -4.72 28.91
CA PRO A 437 -11.46 -4.06 30.07
C PRO A 437 -12.48 -3.36 30.97
N GLN A 438 -13.44 -2.63 30.41
CA GLN A 438 -14.51 -1.97 31.18
C GLN A 438 -15.34 -2.97 31.99
N GLU A 439 -15.69 -4.13 31.43
CA GLU A 439 -16.49 -5.17 32.10
C GLU A 439 -15.68 -5.98 33.13
N GLN A 440 -14.36 -6.06 32.96
CA GLN A 440 -13.47 -6.72 33.92
C GLN A 440 -13.07 -5.80 35.08
N LEU A 441 -12.82 -4.52 34.80
CA LEU A 441 -12.10 -3.61 35.71
C LEU A 441 -12.88 -2.33 36.04
N GLY A 442 -13.99 -2.06 35.36
CA GLY A 442 -14.78 -0.84 35.50
C GLY A 442 -14.13 0.40 34.86
N ARG A 443 -13.05 0.22 34.09
CA ARG A 443 -12.35 1.28 33.35
C ARG A 443 -11.63 0.73 32.12
N GLU A 444 -11.45 1.56 31.10
CA GLU A 444 -10.61 1.27 29.93
C GLU A 444 -9.13 1.52 30.26
N GLU A 445 -8.40 0.48 30.69
CA GLU A 445 -6.96 0.59 31.03
C GLU A 445 -6.04 -0.30 30.21
N ASN A 446 -6.60 -1.24 29.44
CA ASN A 446 -5.82 -2.17 28.64
C ASN A 446 -5.93 -1.83 27.16
N HIS A 447 -4.89 -1.15 26.67
CA HIS A 447 -4.67 -0.96 25.25
C HIS A 447 -4.02 -2.23 24.70
N GLY A 448 -4.78 -3.00 23.94
CA GLY A 448 -4.25 -4.08 23.13
C GLY A 448 -3.27 -3.54 22.08
N ILE A 449 -2.86 -4.43 21.19
CA ILE A 449 -1.94 -4.15 20.10
C ILE A 449 -2.59 -3.25 19.03
N SER A 450 -3.81 -3.54 18.60
CA SER A 450 -4.53 -2.67 17.63
C SER A 450 -5.91 -2.24 18.11
N GLY A 451 -6.39 -2.82 19.19
CA GLY A 451 -7.74 -2.65 19.71
C GLY A 451 -7.78 -2.77 21.22
N GLN A 452 -8.90 -3.26 21.74
CA GLN A 452 -9.01 -3.74 23.10
C GLN A 452 -8.64 -5.22 23.15
N ALA A 453 -7.88 -5.63 24.16
CA ALA A 453 -7.65 -7.06 24.40
C ALA A 453 -8.73 -7.63 25.32
N LEU A 454 -9.04 -8.91 25.17
CA LEU A 454 -9.99 -9.61 26.03
C LEU A 454 -9.29 -10.29 27.20
N TYR A 455 -9.93 -10.22 28.37
CA TYR A 455 -9.56 -10.92 29.60
C TYR A 455 -10.16 -12.32 29.60
N PHE A 456 -9.34 -13.33 29.88
CA PHE A 456 -9.76 -14.72 29.98
C PHE A 456 -9.39 -15.30 31.34
N ASP A 457 -10.39 -15.81 32.06
CA ASP A 457 -10.16 -16.76 33.15
C ASP A 457 -10.02 -18.20 32.60
N HIS A 458 -9.86 -19.18 33.49
CA HIS A 458 -9.70 -20.60 33.11
C HIS A 458 -10.86 -21.20 32.30
N ALA A 459 -12.08 -20.68 32.43
CA ALA A 459 -13.28 -21.19 31.77
C ALA A 459 -13.69 -20.34 30.55
N ALA A 460 -13.15 -19.13 30.46
CA ALA A 460 -13.46 -18.17 29.43
C ALA A 460 -13.06 -18.64 28.03
N ALA A 461 -13.88 -18.27 27.04
CA ALA A 461 -13.63 -18.53 25.64
C ALA A 461 -14.29 -17.48 24.74
N VAL A 462 -13.78 -17.36 23.52
CA VAL A 462 -14.53 -16.81 22.38
C VAL A 462 -14.83 -17.95 21.42
N ARG A 463 -16.10 -18.13 21.09
CA ARG A 463 -16.61 -19.18 20.19
C ARG A 463 -16.95 -18.58 18.84
N VAL A 464 -16.41 -19.17 17.78
CA VAL A 464 -16.76 -18.85 16.40
C VAL A 464 -17.40 -20.07 15.76
N ALA A 465 -18.65 -19.90 15.34
CA ALA A 465 -19.40 -20.96 14.70
C ALA A 465 -18.68 -21.47 13.45
N ARG A 466 -18.86 -22.75 13.14
CA ARG A 466 -18.33 -23.33 11.90
C ARG A 466 -18.90 -22.60 10.70
N SER A 467 -18.05 -22.38 9.70
CA SER A 467 -18.42 -21.75 8.44
C SER A 467 -17.65 -22.39 7.28
N PRO A 468 -18.13 -22.25 6.03
CA PRO A 468 -17.43 -22.78 4.87
C PRO A 468 -15.96 -22.30 4.78
N SER A 469 -15.68 -21.08 5.23
CA SER A 469 -14.33 -20.51 5.22
C SER A 469 -13.35 -21.20 6.19
N LEU A 470 -13.84 -21.71 7.32
CA LEU A 470 -13.05 -22.43 8.32
C LEU A 470 -13.03 -23.95 8.09
N ASP A 471 -14.06 -24.49 7.43
CA ASP A 471 -14.19 -25.93 7.15
C ASP A 471 -13.34 -26.40 5.94
N ALA A 472 -12.87 -25.47 5.10
CA ALA A 472 -12.19 -25.75 3.83
C ALA A 472 -10.66 -25.57 3.87
N LEU A 473 -10.06 -25.50 5.06
CA LEU A 473 -8.62 -25.30 5.22
C LEU A 473 -7.85 -26.56 4.77
N GLN A 474 -6.91 -26.38 3.83
CA GLN A 474 -5.93 -27.42 3.46
C GLN A 474 -4.59 -27.10 4.11
N SER A 475 -4.13 -25.87 3.87
CA SER A 475 -3.11 -25.19 4.65
C SER A 475 -3.75 -24.17 5.58
N PHE A 476 -3.01 -23.72 6.58
CA PHE A 476 -3.41 -22.55 7.36
C PHE A 476 -2.23 -21.82 7.96
N SER A 477 -2.48 -20.61 8.42
CA SER A 477 -1.70 -19.99 9.49
C SER A 477 -2.67 -19.37 10.49
N ALA A 478 -2.35 -19.45 11.77
CA ALA A 478 -3.07 -18.76 12.81
C ALA A 478 -2.09 -17.94 13.66
N GLU A 479 -2.43 -16.68 13.91
CA GLU A 479 -1.59 -15.70 14.59
C GLU A 479 -2.43 -15.00 15.65
N LEU A 480 -1.84 -14.74 16.82
CA LEU A 480 -2.46 -13.98 17.91
C LEU A 480 -1.42 -13.39 18.87
N TRP A 481 -1.81 -12.38 19.63
CA TRP A 481 -1.02 -11.83 20.71
C TRP A 481 -1.49 -12.37 22.05
N VAL A 482 -0.54 -12.77 22.88
CA VAL A 482 -0.80 -13.29 24.24
C VAL A 482 -0.05 -12.48 25.27
N ARG A 483 -0.72 -12.17 26.38
CA ARG A 483 -0.12 -11.61 27.60
C ARG A 483 -0.52 -12.47 28.79
N ARG A 484 0.44 -13.21 29.31
CA ARG A 484 0.27 -14.05 30.50
C ARG A 484 0.23 -13.18 31.75
N ARG A 485 -0.79 -13.30 32.61
CA ARG A 485 -0.94 -12.45 33.82
C ARG A 485 -0.44 -13.08 35.11
N ILE A 486 -0.25 -14.39 35.09
CA ILE A 486 0.02 -15.18 36.28
C ILE A 486 1.15 -16.17 36.04
N ASP A 487 1.99 -16.36 37.05
CA ASP A 487 2.94 -17.45 37.04
C ASP A 487 2.27 -18.74 37.52
N LEU A 488 2.15 -19.70 36.61
CA LEU A 488 1.49 -20.98 36.84
C LEU A 488 2.44 -22.05 37.43
N GLY A 489 3.74 -21.77 37.51
CA GLY A 489 4.75 -22.69 38.07
C GLY A 489 5.34 -23.67 37.04
N GLY A 490 6.01 -24.72 37.54
CA GLY A 490 6.68 -25.73 36.71
C GLY A 490 5.75 -26.82 36.16
N ASP A 491 6.17 -27.48 35.09
CA ASP A 491 5.38 -28.41 34.26
C ASP A 491 5.17 -29.83 34.86
N ALA A 492 5.08 -29.96 36.19
CA ALA A 492 5.07 -31.27 36.84
C ALA A 492 3.83 -32.13 36.49
N GLU A 493 2.72 -31.50 36.07
CA GLU A 493 1.44 -32.14 35.76
C GLU A 493 1.03 -32.01 34.27
N ASN A 494 1.90 -31.49 33.39
CA ASN A 494 1.60 -31.23 31.97
C ASN A 494 0.30 -30.42 31.77
N ARG A 495 0.14 -29.38 32.59
CA ARG A 495 -1.03 -28.50 32.53
C ARG A 495 -0.80 -27.42 31.49
N TYR A 496 -1.83 -27.11 30.73
CA TYR A 496 -1.80 -26.16 29.63
C TYR A 496 -3.13 -25.41 29.48
N ARG A 497 -3.10 -24.29 28.76
CA ARG A 497 -4.28 -23.54 28.34
C ARG A 497 -4.34 -23.56 26.82
N PHE A 498 -5.53 -23.77 26.27
CA PHE A 498 -5.72 -23.47 24.86
C PHE A 498 -5.60 -21.96 24.67
N LEU A 499 -4.75 -21.56 23.73
CA LEU A 499 -4.80 -20.21 23.16
C LEU A 499 -5.79 -20.22 22.01
N LEU A 500 -5.74 -21.27 21.18
CA LEU A 500 -6.62 -21.47 20.03
C LEU A 500 -6.85 -22.95 19.79
N GLU A 501 -8.08 -23.32 19.42
CA GLU A 501 -8.43 -24.68 19.03
C GLU A 501 -9.47 -24.65 17.91
N LEU A 502 -9.23 -25.44 16.87
CA LEU A 502 -10.25 -25.88 15.93
C LEU A 502 -10.40 -27.40 16.06
N PRO A 503 -11.39 -27.89 16.84
CA PRO A 503 -11.47 -29.29 17.22
C PRO A 503 -11.43 -30.22 16.00
N GLY A 504 -10.63 -31.28 16.09
CA GLY A 504 -10.43 -32.23 15.00
C GLY A 504 -9.47 -31.79 13.89
N SER A 505 -8.97 -30.54 13.92
CA SER A 505 -8.08 -29.99 12.91
C SER A 505 -6.74 -29.51 13.48
N PHE A 506 -6.72 -28.47 14.32
CA PHE A 506 -5.47 -27.94 14.90
C PHE A 506 -5.69 -27.29 16.27
N ASP A 507 -4.60 -27.11 17.01
CA ASP A 507 -4.58 -26.36 18.26
C ASP A 507 -3.23 -25.68 18.50
N LEU A 508 -3.28 -24.64 19.33
CA LEU A 508 -2.15 -23.93 19.89
C LEU A 508 -2.38 -23.79 21.39
N ILE A 509 -1.44 -24.30 22.18
CA ILE A 509 -1.52 -24.32 23.64
C ILE A 509 -0.36 -23.57 24.26
N LEU A 510 -0.61 -23.05 25.45
CA LEU A 510 0.36 -22.45 26.36
C LEU A 510 0.49 -23.36 27.58
N GLU A 511 1.66 -23.96 27.75
CA GLU A 511 1.99 -24.75 28.94
C GLU A 511 2.11 -23.84 30.17
N GLU A 512 1.94 -24.39 31.37
CA GLU A 512 2.14 -23.62 32.61
C GLU A 512 3.55 -23.07 32.78
N SER A 513 4.54 -23.80 32.24
CA SER A 513 5.92 -23.34 32.11
C SER A 513 5.98 -21.99 31.39
N GLY A 514 5.07 -21.74 30.45
CA GLY A 514 5.05 -20.63 29.51
C GLY A 514 5.54 -21.03 28.11
N ALA A 515 5.91 -22.29 27.90
CA ALA A 515 6.25 -22.81 26.58
C ALA A 515 5.01 -22.92 25.68
N LEU A 516 5.25 -22.82 24.38
CA LEU A 516 4.22 -22.90 23.34
C LEU A 516 4.31 -24.25 22.64
N GLN A 517 3.14 -24.81 22.32
CA GLN A 517 3.05 -26.01 21.51
C GLN A 517 1.89 -25.91 20.53
N ALA A 518 2.12 -26.32 19.29
CA ALA A 518 1.10 -26.39 18.27
C ALA A 518 0.92 -27.81 17.77
N SER A 519 -0.29 -28.10 17.31
CA SER A 519 -0.64 -29.41 16.79
C SER A 519 -1.57 -29.32 15.59
N VAL A 520 -1.48 -30.30 14.70
CA VAL A 520 -2.37 -30.45 13.54
C VAL A 520 -2.78 -31.90 13.37
N ARG A 521 -3.93 -32.13 12.74
CA ARG A 521 -4.44 -33.44 12.38
C ARG A 521 -4.47 -33.59 10.87
N VAL A 522 -3.77 -34.61 10.37
CA VAL A 522 -3.62 -34.88 8.94
C VAL A 522 -3.75 -36.38 8.71
N GLY A 523 -4.71 -36.79 7.88
CA GLY A 523 -4.97 -38.19 7.56
C GLY A 523 -5.39 -39.00 8.79
N GLY A 524 -6.15 -38.39 9.69
CA GLY A 524 -6.60 -39.00 10.95
C GLY A 524 -5.56 -39.01 12.07
N GLN A 525 -4.30 -38.67 11.78
CA GLN A 525 -3.19 -38.70 12.74
C GLN A 525 -2.89 -37.31 13.31
N TYR A 526 -2.63 -37.26 14.61
CA TYR A 526 -2.27 -36.04 15.32
C TYR A 526 -0.75 -35.85 15.32
N ARG A 527 -0.29 -34.65 14.97
CA ARG A 527 1.12 -34.26 14.90
C ARG A 527 1.35 -33.04 15.78
N ARG A 528 2.44 -33.05 16.55
CA ARG A 528 2.77 -32.05 17.56
C ARG A 528 4.13 -31.45 17.28
N SER A 529 4.29 -30.14 17.47
CA SER A 529 5.60 -29.48 17.47
C SER A 529 6.45 -29.89 18.67
N GLY A 530 5.80 -30.23 19.80
CA GLY A 530 6.38 -30.23 21.14
C GLY A 530 6.64 -28.81 21.67
N GLY A 531 6.78 -28.67 22.99
CA GLY A 531 7.02 -27.40 23.66
C GLY A 531 8.28 -26.68 23.15
N ALA A 532 8.17 -25.38 22.91
CA ALA A 532 9.26 -24.48 22.53
C ALA A 532 8.94 -23.03 22.91
N GLY A 533 9.98 -22.20 23.01
CA GLY A 533 9.83 -20.79 23.37
C GLY A 533 9.40 -20.59 24.82
N GLN A 534 9.06 -19.34 25.15
CA GLN A 534 8.66 -18.93 26.48
C GLN A 534 7.89 -17.61 26.38
N VAL A 535 6.61 -17.60 26.77
CA VAL A 535 5.78 -16.40 26.92
C VAL A 535 6.05 -15.79 28.31
N PRO A 536 6.64 -14.59 28.40
CA PRO A 536 6.94 -13.98 29.68
C PRO A 536 5.70 -13.44 30.38
N LEU A 537 5.80 -13.28 31.70
CA LEU A 537 4.77 -12.65 32.51
C LEU A 537 4.61 -11.18 32.15
N ASP A 538 3.35 -10.76 32.06
CA ASP A 538 2.87 -9.40 31.83
C ASP A 538 3.46 -8.71 30.59
N ARG A 539 3.97 -9.49 29.62
CA ARG A 539 4.48 -8.99 28.34
C ARG A 539 3.64 -9.52 27.18
N TRP A 540 3.21 -8.62 26.30
CA TRP A 540 2.65 -9.02 25.01
C TRP A 540 3.70 -9.79 24.21
N THR A 541 3.30 -10.95 23.69
CA THR A 541 4.13 -11.85 22.90
C THR A 541 3.33 -12.26 21.66
N HIS A 542 3.90 -12.09 20.47
CA HIS A 542 3.26 -12.54 19.24
C HIS A 542 3.49 -14.04 19.08
N VAL A 543 2.44 -14.79 18.81
CA VAL A 543 2.51 -16.24 18.60
C VAL A 543 1.83 -16.59 17.30
N ALA A 544 2.49 -17.41 16.49
CA ALA A 544 1.91 -17.90 15.25
C ALA A 544 2.21 -19.38 15.01
N VAL A 545 1.29 -20.05 14.33
CA VAL A 545 1.44 -21.41 13.83
C VAL A 545 1.09 -21.42 12.34
N SER A 546 1.87 -22.14 11.54
CA SER A 546 1.65 -22.28 10.09
C SER A 546 1.78 -23.73 9.67
N TYR A 547 0.88 -24.19 8.80
CA TYR A 547 0.93 -25.52 8.20
C TYR A 547 0.84 -25.46 6.67
N ASP A 548 1.87 -25.97 6.01
CA ASP A 548 1.92 -26.17 4.55
C ASP A 548 1.59 -27.63 4.20
N HIS A 549 0.42 -27.86 3.59
CA HIS A 549 -0.04 -29.18 3.19
C HIS A 549 0.79 -29.81 2.06
N ARG A 550 1.43 -28.99 1.22
CA ARG A 550 2.24 -29.46 0.09
C ARG A 550 3.61 -29.93 0.57
N ALA A 551 4.16 -29.23 1.55
CA ALA A 551 5.41 -29.61 2.20
C ALA A 551 5.23 -30.64 3.33
N GLY A 552 4.01 -30.72 3.91
CA GLY A 552 3.77 -31.49 5.14
C GLY A 552 4.50 -30.88 6.35
N ARG A 553 4.62 -29.55 6.41
CA ARG A 553 5.43 -28.84 7.41
C ARG A 553 4.57 -28.01 8.34
N LEU A 554 4.63 -28.32 9.65
CA LEU A 554 4.08 -27.50 10.73
C LEU A 554 5.19 -26.63 11.33
N THR A 555 4.99 -25.32 11.42
CA THR A 555 5.96 -24.36 11.96
C THR A 555 5.33 -23.52 13.06
N LEU A 556 6.04 -23.38 14.17
CA LEU A 556 5.69 -22.56 15.33
C LEU A 556 6.60 -21.34 15.39
N PHE A 557 6.03 -20.18 15.65
CA PHE A 557 6.72 -18.89 15.71
C PHE A 557 6.43 -18.15 17.02
N GLN A 558 7.41 -17.37 17.47
CA GLN A 558 7.28 -16.41 18.57
C GLN A 558 8.00 -15.12 18.20
N ASP A 559 7.36 -13.98 18.44
CA ASP A 559 7.88 -12.64 18.15
C ASP A 559 8.44 -12.54 16.71
N GLY A 560 7.72 -13.16 15.78
CA GLY A 560 8.02 -13.15 14.35
C GLY A 560 9.14 -14.09 13.90
N SER A 561 9.78 -14.83 14.82
CA SER A 561 10.83 -15.81 14.50
C SER A 561 10.31 -17.23 14.53
N GLU A 562 10.78 -18.05 13.60
CA GLU A 562 10.59 -19.49 13.66
C GLU A 562 11.27 -20.04 14.92
N LEU A 563 10.49 -20.65 15.81
CA LEU A 563 10.97 -21.34 16.99
C LEU A 563 11.30 -22.79 16.70
N LYS A 564 10.42 -23.45 15.94
CA LYS A 564 10.46 -24.88 15.71
C LYS A 564 9.61 -25.25 14.50
N HIS A 565 10.01 -26.28 13.78
CA HIS A 565 9.16 -26.94 12.79
C HIS A 565 9.20 -28.45 12.96
N VAL A 566 8.19 -29.11 12.38
CA VAL A 566 8.10 -30.57 12.25
C VAL A 566 7.61 -30.88 10.85
N ASP A 567 8.37 -31.71 10.14
CA ASP A 567 8.02 -32.20 8.81
C ASP A 567 7.38 -33.60 8.89
N PHE A 568 6.45 -33.86 7.99
CA PHE A 568 5.78 -35.14 7.83
C PHE A 568 5.24 -35.31 6.40
N ALA A 569 4.56 -36.43 6.14
CA ALA A 569 4.02 -36.69 4.81
C ALA A 569 3.03 -35.58 4.39
N PRO A 570 3.16 -35.03 3.17
CA PRO A 570 2.22 -34.04 2.65
C PRO A 570 0.77 -34.53 2.69
N GLY A 571 -0.15 -33.63 3.03
CA GLY A 571 -1.58 -33.94 3.11
C GLY A 571 -2.41 -32.77 3.65
N PRO A 572 -3.68 -32.65 3.26
CA PRO A 572 -4.55 -31.59 3.75
C PRO A 572 -4.85 -31.79 5.24
N LEU A 573 -5.17 -30.69 5.94
CA LEU A 573 -5.75 -30.75 7.27
C LEU A 573 -7.04 -31.58 7.26
N ASP A 574 -7.26 -32.32 8.35
CA ASP A 574 -8.54 -32.96 8.61
C ASP A 574 -9.63 -31.92 8.87
N ARG A 575 -10.86 -32.27 8.49
CA ARG A 575 -12.01 -31.38 8.66
C ARG A 575 -12.33 -31.12 10.13
N PRO A 576 -12.71 -29.88 10.49
CA PRO A 576 -13.14 -29.56 11.84
C PRO A 576 -14.37 -30.36 12.29
N THR A 577 -14.41 -30.70 13.58
CA THR A 577 -15.54 -31.36 14.23
C THR A 577 -16.34 -30.43 15.15
N GLY A 578 -15.83 -29.23 15.44
CA GLY A 578 -16.45 -28.28 16.37
C GLY A 578 -16.20 -26.81 16.01
N GLU A 579 -16.65 -25.91 16.88
CA GLU A 579 -16.44 -24.45 16.75
C GLU A 579 -14.97 -24.07 16.96
N LEU A 580 -14.50 -23.06 16.21
CA LEU A 580 -13.22 -22.44 16.52
C LEU A 580 -13.32 -21.76 17.88
N THR A 581 -12.39 -22.07 18.77
CA THR A 581 -12.38 -21.64 20.16
C THR A 581 -11.08 -20.90 20.44
N LEU A 582 -11.18 -19.65 20.85
CA LEU A 582 -10.07 -18.84 21.34
C LEU A 582 -10.12 -18.80 22.87
N GLY A 583 -9.00 -19.07 23.52
CA GLY A 583 -8.87 -19.08 24.98
C GLY A 583 -9.10 -20.45 25.66
N PRO A 584 -8.93 -20.51 27.01
CA PRO A 584 -8.86 -21.75 27.78
C PRO A 584 -10.04 -22.72 27.69
N ALA A 585 -11.26 -22.19 27.66
CA ALA A 585 -12.51 -22.95 27.54
C ALA A 585 -12.72 -24.07 28.59
N GLY A 586 -12.16 -23.94 29.80
CA GLY A 586 -12.47 -24.80 30.94
C GLY A 586 -11.94 -26.23 30.84
N LYS A 587 -11.02 -26.51 29.90
CA LYS A 587 -10.49 -27.87 29.69
C LYS A 587 -9.59 -28.36 30.81
N LEU A 588 -9.03 -27.44 31.60
CA LEU A 588 -8.28 -27.74 32.82
C LEU A 588 -8.85 -26.96 34.01
N PRO A 589 -8.69 -27.48 35.24
CA PRO A 589 -9.14 -26.79 36.44
C PRO A 589 -8.42 -25.45 36.61
N ARG A 590 -9.12 -24.49 37.23
CA ARG A 590 -8.56 -23.20 37.63
C ARG A 590 -7.30 -23.40 38.47
N ALA A 591 -6.28 -22.58 38.22
CA ALA A 591 -5.09 -22.59 39.05
C ALA A 591 -5.44 -22.10 40.48
N PRO A 592 -5.12 -22.86 41.56
CA PRO A 592 -5.56 -22.53 42.92
C PRO A 592 -5.16 -21.13 43.41
N GLN A 593 -4.03 -20.61 42.91
CA GLN A 593 -3.47 -19.31 43.27
C GLN A 593 -4.18 -18.10 42.63
N VAL A 594 -5.01 -18.31 41.62
CA VAL A 594 -5.71 -17.24 40.91
C VAL A 594 -7.05 -17.01 41.59
N PRO A 595 -7.43 -15.81 42.04
CA PRO A 595 -8.76 -15.55 42.60
C PRO A 595 -9.92 -15.83 41.62
N THR A 596 -11.12 -16.06 42.14
CA THR A 596 -12.30 -16.34 41.29
C THR A 596 -12.66 -15.08 40.51
N GLY A 597 -12.73 -15.18 39.18
CA GLY A 597 -13.06 -14.05 38.32
C GLY A 597 -11.86 -13.20 37.89
N ASP A 598 -10.66 -13.53 38.36
CA ASP A 598 -9.43 -12.91 37.86
C ASP A 598 -8.99 -13.57 36.55
N ALA A 599 -8.47 -12.75 35.64
CA ALA A 599 -7.97 -13.24 34.37
C ALA A 599 -6.59 -13.90 34.51
N GLU A 600 -6.45 -15.06 33.88
CA GLU A 600 -5.19 -15.80 33.78
C GLU A 600 -4.34 -15.30 32.61
N LEU A 601 -5.00 -14.86 31.53
CA LEU A 601 -4.36 -14.40 30.30
C LEU A 601 -5.20 -13.35 29.58
N LEU A 602 -4.53 -12.53 28.78
CA LEU A 602 -5.17 -11.66 27.81
C LEU A 602 -4.76 -12.09 26.42
N LEU A 603 -5.72 -12.09 25.50
CA LEU A 603 -5.48 -12.32 24.08
C LEU A 603 -5.86 -11.07 23.30
N ASP A 604 -5.16 -10.84 22.20
CA ASP A 604 -5.50 -9.82 21.20
C ASP A 604 -5.26 -10.33 19.77
N GLU A 605 -5.99 -9.76 18.81
CA GLU A 605 -5.89 -9.99 17.36
C GLU A 605 -5.74 -11.45 16.90
N LEU A 606 -6.83 -12.22 16.87
CA LEU A 606 -6.80 -13.51 16.19
C LEU A 606 -6.86 -13.32 14.67
N ARG A 607 -5.86 -13.82 13.95
CA ARG A 607 -5.88 -13.90 12.48
C ARG A 607 -5.74 -15.35 12.03
N VAL A 608 -6.64 -15.83 11.20
CA VAL A 608 -6.57 -17.16 10.57
C VAL A 608 -6.54 -16.99 9.06
N SER A 609 -5.49 -17.52 8.43
CA SER A 609 -5.28 -17.54 6.98
C SER A 609 -5.42 -18.95 6.42
N ARG A 610 -5.93 -19.07 5.20
CA ARG A 610 -6.07 -20.34 4.46
C ARG A 610 -4.78 -20.79 3.75
N VAL A 611 -3.70 -20.03 3.88
CA VAL A 611 -2.39 -20.35 3.31
C VAL A 611 -1.34 -20.46 4.41
N ALA A 612 -0.26 -21.19 4.13
CA ALA A 612 0.94 -21.10 4.96
C ALA A 612 1.62 -19.75 4.72
N ARG A 613 1.70 -18.92 5.76
CA ARG A 613 2.39 -17.63 5.72
C ARG A 613 3.90 -17.85 5.70
N LEU A 614 4.59 -17.02 4.91
CA LEU A 614 6.04 -17.00 4.84
C LEU A 614 6.60 -16.43 6.15
N PRO A 615 7.81 -16.86 6.59
CA PRO A 615 8.42 -16.31 7.80
C PRO A 615 8.53 -14.78 7.80
N ALA A 616 8.75 -14.16 6.64
CA ALA A 616 8.81 -12.70 6.52
C ALA A 616 7.45 -12.02 6.71
N GLU A 617 6.34 -12.68 6.37
CA GLU A 617 4.99 -12.17 6.64
C GLU A 617 4.68 -12.28 8.14
N VAL A 618 4.97 -13.42 8.76
CA VAL A 618 4.81 -13.62 10.21
C VAL A 618 5.69 -12.66 11.03
N ALA A 619 6.91 -12.37 10.56
CA ALA A 619 7.78 -11.37 11.18
C ALA A 619 7.16 -9.97 11.15
N ARG A 620 6.51 -9.62 10.04
CA ARG A 620 5.85 -8.31 9.88
C ARG A 620 4.65 -8.17 10.80
N SER A 621 3.79 -9.20 10.91
CA SER A 621 2.69 -9.27 11.88
C SER A 621 3.15 -9.03 13.32
N ALA A 622 4.36 -9.47 13.67
CA ALA A 622 4.97 -9.30 14.98
C ALA A 622 5.65 -7.93 15.21
N PHE A 623 5.49 -6.98 14.28
CA PHE A 623 6.22 -5.70 14.24
C PHE A 623 7.74 -5.86 14.29
N ARG A 624 8.24 -7.01 13.84
CA ARG A 624 9.66 -7.21 13.66
C ARG A 624 10.01 -6.67 12.29
N PRO A 625 10.88 -5.65 12.19
CA PRO A 625 11.35 -5.20 10.89
C PRO A 625 11.92 -6.40 10.16
N ALA A 626 11.34 -6.74 9.01
CA ALA A 626 12.03 -7.62 8.09
C ALA A 626 13.37 -6.93 7.81
N SER A 627 14.49 -7.63 8.00
CA SER A 627 15.78 -7.10 7.60
C SER A 627 15.70 -6.84 6.10
N ALA A 628 15.50 -5.56 5.74
CA ALA A 628 15.46 -5.14 4.35
C ALA A 628 16.75 -5.65 3.69
N PRO A 629 16.69 -6.17 2.46
CA PRO A 629 17.90 -6.53 1.75
C PRO A 629 18.83 -5.31 1.77
N SER A 630 19.99 -5.44 2.42
CA SER A 630 20.98 -4.38 2.42
C SER A 630 21.65 -4.39 1.06
N TYR A 631 21.75 -3.21 0.45
CA TYR A 631 22.44 -3.03 -0.83
C TYR A 631 23.69 -2.17 -0.61
N PRO A 632 24.75 -2.71 0.02
CA PRO A 632 25.92 -1.93 0.39
C PRO A 632 26.80 -1.57 -0.81
N GLY A 633 26.55 -2.19 -1.97
CA GLY A 633 27.37 -2.06 -3.15
C GLY A 633 27.30 -0.67 -3.78
N GLN A 634 28.37 -0.32 -4.48
CA GLN A 634 28.51 0.91 -5.25
C GLN A 634 28.96 0.61 -6.67
N LEU A 635 28.63 1.51 -7.59
CA LEU A 635 29.23 1.51 -8.92
C LEU A 635 30.57 2.25 -8.89
N ARG A 636 31.67 1.56 -9.22
CA ARG A 636 33.03 2.10 -9.22
C ARG A 636 33.52 2.34 -10.64
N GLY A 637 33.77 3.60 -10.98
CA GLY A 637 34.23 4.00 -12.32
C GLY A 637 33.11 3.95 -13.38
N ILE A 638 31.85 3.93 -12.96
CA ILE A 638 30.68 4.02 -13.84
C ILE A 638 29.87 5.24 -13.37
N ALA A 639 29.67 6.21 -14.25
CA ALA A 639 28.95 7.43 -13.92
C ALA A 639 27.43 7.17 -13.89
N LEU A 640 26.74 7.72 -12.89
CA LEU A 640 25.28 7.71 -12.85
C LEU A 640 24.73 8.78 -13.79
N PRO A 641 23.80 8.43 -14.71
CA PRO A 641 23.14 9.42 -15.52
C PRO A 641 22.16 10.25 -14.67
N ARG A 642 21.86 11.48 -15.14
CA ARG A 642 20.86 12.34 -14.50
C ARG A 642 19.51 11.61 -14.38
N GLY A 643 18.82 11.77 -13.25
CA GLY A 643 17.53 11.10 -12.99
C GLY A 643 17.63 9.75 -12.28
N ILE A 644 18.84 9.19 -12.12
CA ILE A 644 19.08 7.97 -11.33
C ILE A 644 19.91 8.33 -10.09
N PRO A 645 19.29 8.45 -8.91
CA PRO A 645 20.03 8.70 -7.67
C PRO A 645 20.71 7.41 -7.18
N ALA A 646 21.91 7.55 -6.60
CA ALA A 646 22.67 6.42 -6.04
C ALA A 646 21.87 5.66 -4.97
N SER A 647 21.02 6.35 -4.21
CA SER A 647 20.16 5.77 -3.16
C SER A 647 19.06 4.83 -3.69
N ALA A 648 18.74 4.87 -4.99
CA ALA A 648 17.77 3.97 -5.60
C ALA A 648 18.38 2.65 -6.12
N LEU A 649 19.71 2.52 -6.08
CA LEU A 649 20.39 1.33 -6.58
C LEU A 649 20.32 0.19 -5.57
N ARG A 650 20.05 -1.01 -6.08
CA ARG A 650 19.94 -2.28 -5.35
C ARG A 650 21.13 -3.18 -5.69
N LEU A 651 22.30 -2.78 -5.21
CA LEU A 651 23.58 -3.45 -5.43
C LEU A 651 23.96 -4.32 -4.23
N PRO A 652 23.90 -5.67 -4.33
CA PRO A 652 24.32 -6.55 -3.23
C PRO A 652 25.84 -6.49 -2.97
N HIS A 653 26.61 -6.02 -3.94
CA HIS A 653 28.07 -5.87 -3.87
C HIS A 653 28.53 -4.76 -4.82
N ASP A 654 29.78 -4.31 -4.66
CA ASP A 654 30.41 -3.34 -5.56
C ASP A 654 30.55 -3.89 -6.98
N VAL A 655 30.25 -3.03 -7.95
CA VAL A 655 30.41 -3.29 -9.38
C VAL A 655 31.40 -2.28 -9.96
N SER A 656 32.56 -2.77 -10.39
CA SER A 656 33.57 -1.96 -11.08
C SER A 656 33.39 -1.97 -12.59
N ALA A 657 33.92 -0.97 -13.28
CA ALA A 657 33.96 -0.92 -14.74
C ALA A 657 34.59 -2.18 -15.37
N ALA A 658 35.62 -2.76 -14.75
CA ALA A 658 36.26 -3.99 -15.24
C ALA A 658 35.35 -5.23 -15.11
N GLN A 659 34.57 -5.33 -14.02
CA GLN A 659 33.59 -6.41 -13.83
C GLN A 659 32.43 -6.28 -14.81
N ALA A 660 31.92 -5.05 -15.00
CA ALA A 660 30.90 -4.77 -16.00
C ALA A 660 31.37 -5.09 -17.43
N GLU A 661 32.61 -4.74 -17.79
CA GLU A 661 33.16 -5.04 -19.14
C GLU A 661 33.35 -6.55 -19.36
N LEU A 662 33.78 -7.31 -18.35
CA LEU A 662 33.83 -8.77 -18.45
C LEU A 662 32.42 -9.36 -18.65
N GLY A 663 31.45 -8.90 -17.86
CA GLY A 663 30.05 -9.29 -18.01
C GLY A 663 29.47 -8.96 -19.38
N LYS A 664 29.84 -7.80 -19.93
CA LYS A 664 29.47 -7.37 -21.28
C LYS A 664 30.00 -8.33 -22.33
N LEU A 665 31.28 -8.69 -22.30
CA LEU A 665 31.83 -9.66 -23.26
C LEU A 665 31.03 -10.97 -23.24
N LEU A 666 30.74 -11.49 -22.04
CA LEU A 666 29.95 -12.71 -21.85
C LEU A 666 28.50 -12.57 -22.35
N PHE A 667 27.85 -11.43 -22.12
CA PHE A 667 26.47 -11.17 -22.53
C PHE A 667 26.25 -11.26 -24.04
N PHE A 668 27.28 -10.91 -24.82
CA PHE A 668 27.27 -10.93 -26.28
C PHE A 668 27.91 -12.20 -26.88
N ASP A 669 28.38 -13.14 -26.05
CA ASP A 669 29.16 -14.29 -26.48
C ASP A 669 28.28 -15.52 -26.76
N PRO A 670 28.15 -15.96 -28.04
CA PRO A 670 27.28 -17.07 -28.37
C PRO A 670 27.83 -18.42 -27.88
N ARG A 671 29.10 -18.50 -27.43
CA ARG A 671 29.67 -19.72 -26.83
C ARG A 671 29.01 -20.13 -25.52
N LEU A 672 28.16 -19.28 -24.94
CA LEU A 672 27.35 -19.62 -23.77
C LEU A 672 26.11 -20.46 -24.11
N SER A 673 25.63 -20.45 -25.37
CA SER A 673 24.58 -21.38 -25.78
C SER A 673 25.15 -22.74 -26.15
N ARG A 674 24.32 -23.79 -25.99
CA ARG A 674 24.70 -25.16 -26.35
C ARG A 674 25.03 -25.29 -27.85
N ALA A 675 24.32 -24.55 -28.70
CA ALA A 675 24.51 -24.59 -30.14
C ALA A 675 25.57 -23.60 -30.67
N GLY A 676 26.05 -22.67 -29.82
CA GLY A 676 27.07 -21.69 -30.21
C GLY A 676 26.56 -20.58 -31.13
N ASP A 677 25.25 -20.37 -31.23
CA ASP A 677 24.56 -19.50 -32.20
C ASP A 677 23.72 -18.37 -31.56
N ALA A 678 23.61 -18.34 -30.23
CA ALA A 678 22.78 -17.39 -29.50
C ALA A 678 23.45 -16.93 -28.19
N SER A 679 23.18 -15.69 -27.79
CA SER A 679 23.61 -15.14 -26.50
C SER A 679 22.48 -14.33 -25.87
N CYS A 680 22.73 -13.72 -24.71
CA CYS A 680 21.77 -12.82 -24.08
C CYS A 680 21.39 -11.65 -25.03
N ALA A 681 22.35 -11.16 -25.81
CA ALA A 681 22.14 -10.08 -26.78
C ALA A 681 21.27 -10.48 -27.99
N THR A 682 20.96 -11.76 -28.18
CA THR A 682 20.02 -12.22 -29.23
C THR A 682 18.59 -11.78 -28.90
N CYS A 683 18.18 -11.85 -27.63
CA CYS A 683 16.84 -11.44 -27.18
C CYS A 683 16.81 -10.06 -26.52
N HIS A 684 17.98 -9.49 -26.20
CA HIS A 684 18.11 -8.18 -25.56
C HIS A 684 18.98 -7.26 -26.42
N VAL A 685 18.42 -6.83 -27.54
CA VAL A 685 19.12 -6.11 -28.61
C VAL A 685 19.25 -4.62 -28.26
N PRO A 686 20.46 -4.04 -28.22
CA PRO A 686 20.65 -2.64 -27.82
C PRO A 686 19.86 -1.61 -28.64
N SER A 687 19.67 -1.83 -29.94
CA SER A 687 18.90 -0.94 -30.81
C SER A 687 17.39 -0.92 -30.50
N HIS A 688 16.89 -1.94 -29.80
CA HIS A 688 15.51 -2.07 -29.34
C HIS A 688 15.39 -1.79 -27.83
N GLY A 689 16.25 -0.92 -27.28
CA GLY A 689 16.24 -0.63 -25.85
C GLY A 689 16.49 -1.87 -24.99
N PHE A 690 17.26 -2.83 -25.50
CA PHE A 690 17.52 -4.13 -24.87
C PHE A 690 16.28 -5.05 -24.71
N SER A 691 15.26 -4.90 -25.56
CA SER A 691 14.30 -5.97 -25.91
C SER A 691 14.64 -6.59 -27.28
N ASP A 692 13.78 -7.46 -27.83
CA ASP A 692 13.99 -8.09 -29.15
C ASP A 692 13.11 -7.51 -30.28
N GLY A 693 12.18 -6.61 -29.96
CA GLY A 693 11.24 -6.06 -30.95
C GLY A 693 10.18 -7.06 -31.44
N GLN A 694 9.99 -8.20 -30.75
CA GLN A 694 9.04 -9.25 -31.13
C GLN A 694 7.91 -9.38 -30.10
N PRO A 695 6.71 -9.86 -30.48
CA PRO A 695 5.63 -10.14 -29.53
C PRO A 695 6.08 -11.09 -28.42
N THR A 696 6.63 -12.24 -28.78
CA THR A 696 7.38 -13.12 -27.90
C THR A 696 8.64 -13.59 -28.61
N SER A 697 9.70 -13.89 -27.85
CA SER A 697 10.97 -14.30 -28.46
C SER A 697 10.79 -15.62 -29.22
N PRO A 698 11.34 -15.79 -30.44
CA PRO A 698 11.12 -16.98 -31.27
C PRO A 698 11.57 -18.31 -30.64
N GLY A 699 12.54 -18.26 -29.72
CA GLY A 699 13.15 -19.42 -29.07
C GLY A 699 13.92 -20.35 -30.03
N ALA A 700 14.62 -21.33 -29.47
CA ALA A 700 15.43 -22.28 -30.26
C ALA A 700 14.57 -23.29 -31.05
N SER A 701 13.49 -23.81 -30.46
CA SER A 701 12.59 -24.79 -31.11
C SER A 701 11.13 -24.32 -31.21
N SER A 702 10.70 -23.44 -30.30
CA SER A 702 9.37 -22.85 -30.29
C SER A 702 9.39 -21.48 -29.61
N PRO A 703 8.44 -20.58 -29.94
CA PRO A 703 8.32 -19.28 -29.28
C PRO A 703 8.23 -19.41 -27.76
N LEU A 704 8.80 -18.43 -27.06
CA LEU A 704 8.64 -18.28 -25.62
C LEU A 704 7.23 -17.78 -25.31
N GLU A 705 6.83 -17.96 -24.04
CA GLU A 705 5.49 -17.57 -23.56
C GLU A 705 5.31 -16.06 -23.43
N ARG A 706 6.39 -15.28 -23.32
CA ARG A 706 6.34 -13.85 -22.98
C ARG A 706 7.24 -12.98 -23.84
N ASN A 707 6.89 -11.70 -23.92
CA ASN A 707 7.71 -10.62 -24.47
C ASN A 707 9.02 -10.46 -23.66
N ALA A 708 10.14 -10.21 -24.35
CA ALA A 708 11.44 -9.98 -23.73
C ALA A 708 11.50 -8.60 -23.07
N GLN A 709 11.58 -8.56 -21.73
CA GLN A 709 11.73 -7.31 -20.99
C GLN A 709 13.09 -6.65 -21.27
N THR A 710 13.13 -5.32 -21.22
CA THR A 710 14.41 -4.59 -21.23
C THR A 710 15.30 -4.98 -20.04
N VAL A 711 16.61 -5.12 -20.28
CA VAL A 711 17.62 -5.24 -19.21
C VAL A 711 18.18 -3.89 -18.75
N LEU A 712 17.67 -2.76 -19.28
CA LEU A 712 18.04 -1.44 -18.79
C LEU A 712 17.54 -1.23 -17.35
N ASN A 713 18.33 -0.50 -16.56
CA ASN A 713 17.99 -0.04 -15.22
C ASN A 713 17.65 -1.18 -14.23
N ARG A 714 18.17 -2.40 -14.44
CA ARG A 714 17.94 -3.53 -13.52
C ARG A 714 18.72 -3.45 -12.22
N ALA A 715 19.68 -2.53 -12.12
CA ALA A 715 20.21 -2.10 -10.82
C ALA A 715 19.14 -1.49 -9.89
N LEU A 716 17.97 -1.07 -10.38
CA LEU A 716 16.89 -0.51 -9.55
C LEU A 716 15.82 -1.56 -9.16
N SER A 717 15.91 -2.79 -9.66
CA SER A 717 14.85 -3.81 -9.56
C SER A 717 14.84 -4.61 -8.26
N SER A 718 13.64 -4.95 -7.78
CA SER A 718 13.44 -5.79 -6.58
C SER A 718 13.43 -7.29 -6.87
N ALA A 719 12.99 -7.67 -8.07
CA ALA A 719 12.87 -9.04 -8.56
C ALA A 719 13.00 -9.05 -10.09
N GLN A 720 13.28 -10.21 -10.68
CA GLN A 720 13.48 -10.39 -12.12
C GLN A 720 12.35 -11.20 -12.77
N PHE A 721 12.22 -11.06 -14.10
CA PHE A 721 11.10 -11.54 -14.92
C PHE A 721 9.77 -10.82 -14.66
N TRP A 722 8.82 -11.03 -15.58
CA TRP A 722 7.44 -10.55 -15.48
C TRP A 722 6.69 -11.07 -14.25
N ASP A 723 7.00 -12.26 -13.73
CA ASP A 723 6.33 -12.88 -12.57
C ASP A 723 7.13 -12.75 -11.27
N GLY A 724 8.34 -12.19 -11.31
CA GLY A 724 9.19 -12.01 -10.14
C GLY A 724 9.80 -13.30 -9.59
N ARG A 725 9.80 -14.40 -10.35
CA ARG A 725 10.24 -15.72 -9.87
C ARG A 725 11.72 -15.79 -9.47
N SER A 726 12.53 -14.82 -9.89
CA SER A 726 13.96 -14.76 -9.54
C SER A 726 14.26 -13.54 -8.68
N ALA A 727 14.84 -13.77 -7.50
CA ALA A 727 15.15 -12.73 -6.53
C ALA A 727 16.39 -11.87 -6.87
N SER A 728 17.25 -12.33 -7.78
CA SER A 728 18.49 -11.62 -8.18
C SER A 728 18.82 -11.79 -9.66
N LEU A 729 19.68 -10.92 -10.18
CA LEU A 729 20.20 -11.02 -11.56
C LEU A 729 21.07 -12.26 -11.75
N GLU A 730 21.79 -12.70 -10.71
CA GLU A 730 22.57 -13.94 -10.74
C GLU A 730 21.67 -15.16 -10.91
N ALA A 731 20.57 -15.22 -10.16
CA ALA A 731 19.59 -16.30 -10.28
C ALA A 731 18.85 -16.23 -11.62
N GLN A 732 18.52 -15.01 -12.08
CA GLN A 732 17.89 -14.79 -13.38
C GLN A 732 18.79 -15.28 -14.52
N ALA A 733 20.09 -14.96 -14.52
CA ALA A 733 21.02 -15.28 -15.60
C ALA A 733 21.23 -16.80 -15.79
N GLU A 734 20.97 -17.61 -14.77
CA GLU A 734 21.06 -19.07 -14.85
C GLU A 734 19.89 -19.72 -15.61
N VAL A 735 18.71 -19.10 -15.53
CA VAL A 735 17.50 -19.58 -16.21
C VAL A 735 17.68 -19.64 -17.74
N PRO A 736 18.05 -18.56 -18.46
CA PRO A 736 18.20 -18.60 -19.92
C PRO A 736 19.33 -19.54 -20.36
N LEU A 737 20.40 -19.66 -19.57
CA LEU A 737 21.50 -20.62 -19.83
C LEU A 737 21.00 -22.06 -19.90
N SER A 738 19.99 -22.40 -19.09
CA SER A 738 19.50 -23.76 -18.92
C SER A 738 18.14 -24.02 -19.61
N HIS A 739 17.46 -22.97 -20.07
CA HIS A 739 16.13 -23.13 -20.67
C HIS A 739 16.25 -23.68 -22.11
N PRO A 740 15.55 -24.79 -22.44
CA PRO A 740 15.75 -25.54 -23.69
C PRO A 740 15.42 -24.72 -24.95
N ASN A 741 14.52 -23.75 -24.84
CA ASN A 741 14.14 -22.83 -25.92
C ASN A 741 14.87 -21.48 -25.87
N GLU A 742 15.80 -21.27 -24.93
CA GLU A 742 16.64 -20.06 -24.90
C GLU A 742 18.07 -20.41 -25.31
N LEU A 743 19.04 -20.47 -24.38
CA LEU A 743 20.42 -20.85 -24.71
C LEU A 743 20.65 -22.37 -24.65
N GLY A 744 19.70 -23.11 -24.08
CA GLY A 744 19.54 -24.55 -24.22
C GLY A 744 20.55 -25.42 -23.48
N GLY A 745 21.61 -24.89 -22.89
CA GLY A 745 22.67 -25.68 -22.24
C GLY A 745 22.44 -25.88 -20.75
N SER A 746 23.51 -25.72 -19.99
CA SER A 746 23.54 -25.73 -18.54
C SER A 746 24.62 -24.76 -18.04
N LEU A 747 24.55 -24.35 -16.78
CA LEU A 747 25.61 -23.53 -16.18
C LEU A 747 27.00 -24.20 -16.26
N ALA A 748 27.06 -25.53 -16.18
CA ALA A 748 28.31 -26.28 -16.26
C ALA A 748 28.94 -26.22 -17.67
N GLU A 749 28.13 -26.38 -18.71
CA GLU A 749 28.58 -26.28 -20.11
C GLU A 749 29.04 -24.86 -20.45
N ALA A 750 28.25 -23.85 -20.08
CA ALA A 750 28.61 -22.45 -20.27
C ALA A 750 29.93 -22.11 -19.56
N LEU A 751 30.12 -22.61 -18.33
CA LEU A 751 31.38 -22.45 -17.59
C LEU A 751 32.55 -23.17 -18.27
N ALA A 752 32.33 -24.34 -18.87
CA ALA A 752 33.36 -25.05 -19.61
C ALA A 752 33.81 -24.23 -20.84
N SER A 753 32.87 -23.66 -21.59
CA SER A 753 33.16 -22.73 -22.71
C SER A 753 33.98 -21.52 -22.24
N VAL A 754 33.60 -20.89 -21.13
CA VAL A 754 34.35 -19.74 -20.57
C VAL A 754 35.75 -20.15 -20.12
N ARG A 755 35.91 -21.34 -19.53
CA ARG A 755 37.21 -21.85 -19.09
C ARG A 755 38.12 -22.21 -20.24
N ALA A 756 37.59 -22.57 -21.40
CA ALA A 756 38.39 -22.86 -22.59
C ALA A 756 39.11 -21.61 -23.13
N VAL A 757 38.58 -20.41 -22.91
CA VAL A 757 39.14 -19.16 -23.46
C VAL A 757 40.20 -18.54 -22.51
N PRO A 758 41.48 -18.40 -22.92
CA PRO A 758 42.55 -17.87 -22.06
C PRO A 758 42.30 -16.46 -21.54
N ASP A 759 41.80 -15.59 -22.41
CA ASP A 759 41.55 -14.20 -22.08
C ASP A 759 40.45 -14.06 -21.01
N TYR A 760 39.39 -14.89 -21.06
CA TYR A 760 38.41 -14.94 -19.98
C TYR A 760 39.06 -15.36 -18.66
N ARG A 761 39.91 -16.40 -18.64
CA ARG A 761 40.63 -16.81 -17.41
C ARG A 761 41.43 -15.65 -16.82
N GLN A 762 42.07 -14.83 -17.65
CA GLN A 762 42.81 -13.65 -17.21
C GLN A 762 41.87 -12.55 -16.69
N ARG A 763 40.82 -12.21 -17.42
CA ARG A 763 39.85 -11.17 -17.05
C ARG A 763 39.13 -11.49 -15.75
N PHE A 764 38.76 -12.76 -15.52
CA PHE A 764 38.17 -13.18 -14.24
C PHE A 764 39.13 -12.96 -13.07
N ARG A 765 40.43 -13.29 -13.22
CA ARG A 765 41.44 -13.03 -12.19
C ARG A 765 41.60 -11.53 -11.93
N GLN A 766 41.56 -10.70 -12.97
CA GLN A 766 41.66 -9.25 -12.84
C GLN A 766 40.43 -8.61 -12.19
N ALA A 767 39.23 -9.04 -12.59
CA ALA A 767 37.96 -8.44 -12.16
C ALA A 767 37.46 -8.97 -10.80
N TYR A 768 37.73 -10.23 -10.46
CA TYR A 768 37.21 -10.91 -9.27
C TYR A 768 38.29 -11.52 -8.37
N GLY A 769 39.58 -11.43 -8.75
CA GLY A 769 40.66 -12.03 -7.97
C GLY A 769 40.70 -13.56 -8.02
N ALA A 770 39.91 -14.19 -8.89
CA ALA A 770 39.73 -15.64 -8.92
C ALA A 770 39.52 -16.17 -10.35
N ALA A 771 39.75 -17.47 -10.57
CA ALA A 771 39.45 -18.13 -11.83
C ALA A 771 37.92 -18.27 -12.08
N PRO A 772 37.47 -18.46 -13.34
CA PRO A 772 36.06 -18.62 -13.64
C PRO A 772 35.40 -19.77 -12.85
N SER A 773 34.25 -19.47 -12.23
CA SER A 773 33.39 -20.40 -11.50
C SER A 773 31.92 -20.12 -11.81
N GLY A 774 31.01 -21.07 -11.56
CA GLY A 774 29.57 -20.87 -11.80
C GLY A 774 28.99 -19.65 -11.07
N PRO A 775 29.29 -19.42 -9.78
CA PRO A 775 28.92 -18.19 -9.09
C PRO A 775 29.49 -16.92 -9.73
N LEU A 776 30.75 -16.93 -10.16
CA LEU A 776 31.37 -15.75 -10.78
C LEU A 776 30.85 -15.48 -12.20
N LEU A 777 30.50 -16.50 -12.98
CA LEU A 777 29.88 -16.34 -14.29
C LEU A 777 28.52 -15.64 -14.18
N ARG A 778 27.64 -16.13 -13.28
CA ARG A 778 26.35 -15.50 -12.99
C ARG A 778 26.51 -14.07 -12.45
N ARG A 779 27.50 -13.86 -11.57
CA ARG A 779 27.85 -12.53 -11.06
C ARG A 779 28.31 -11.58 -12.16
N ALA A 780 29.18 -12.01 -13.07
CA ALA A 780 29.65 -11.18 -14.19
C ALA A 780 28.49 -10.73 -15.09
N LEU A 781 27.60 -11.65 -15.48
CA LEU A 781 26.40 -11.31 -16.25
C LEU A 781 25.49 -10.34 -15.49
N GLY A 782 25.31 -10.53 -14.19
CA GLY A 782 24.55 -9.60 -13.35
C GLY A 782 25.20 -8.22 -13.19
N ASP A 783 26.52 -8.16 -13.08
CA ASP A 783 27.29 -6.92 -12.94
C ASP A 783 27.21 -6.04 -14.19
N TYR A 784 27.25 -6.64 -15.38
CA TYR A 784 26.97 -5.92 -16.62
C TYR A 784 25.54 -5.37 -16.66
N GLN A 785 24.53 -6.20 -16.35
CA GLN A 785 23.14 -5.75 -16.32
C GLN A 785 22.91 -4.61 -15.30
N ARG A 786 23.63 -4.59 -14.18
CA ARG A 786 23.59 -3.47 -13.21
C ARG A 786 24.24 -2.19 -13.75
N SER A 787 25.24 -2.31 -14.62
CA SER A 787 25.90 -1.17 -15.26
C SER A 787 25.06 -0.52 -16.38
N LEU A 788 24.09 -1.25 -16.93
CA LEU A 788 23.19 -0.78 -17.99
C LEU A 788 22.16 0.22 -17.46
N LEU A 789 22.60 1.45 -17.25
CA LEU A 789 21.76 2.55 -16.78
C LEU A 789 21.36 3.49 -17.92
N SER A 790 20.07 3.77 -18.02
CA SER A 790 19.51 4.78 -18.93
C SER A 790 18.86 5.93 -18.16
N GLY A 791 19.39 7.13 -18.37
CA GLY A 791 18.89 8.37 -17.79
C GLY A 791 19.23 9.57 -18.67
N ASP A 792 19.24 10.77 -18.10
CA ASP A 792 19.37 12.04 -18.82
C ASP A 792 18.34 12.21 -19.95
N SER A 793 17.13 11.70 -19.73
CA SER A 793 15.99 11.98 -20.59
C SER A 793 15.58 13.46 -20.52
N ARG A 794 14.68 13.88 -21.41
CA ARG A 794 14.14 15.25 -21.35
C ARG A 794 13.33 15.49 -20.08
N VAL A 795 12.68 14.45 -19.57
CA VAL A 795 11.98 14.48 -18.29
C VAL A 795 12.98 14.61 -17.13
N ASP A 796 14.07 13.85 -17.12
CA ASP A 796 15.11 13.97 -16.07
C ASP A 796 15.72 15.38 -16.02
N ARG A 797 15.91 16.02 -17.19
CA ARG A 797 16.37 17.42 -17.27
C ARG A 797 15.34 18.40 -16.72
N PHE A 798 14.07 18.20 -17.06
CA PHE A 798 12.97 19.03 -16.58
C PHE A 798 12.81 18.93 -15.06
N GLU A 799 12.83 17.72 -14.50
CA GLU A 799 12.75 17.47 -13.06
C GLU A 799 13.98 18.03 -12.30
N ALA A 800 15.14 18.10 -12.96
CA ALA A 800 16.33 18.79 -12.45
C ALA A 800 16.27 20.33 -12.55
N GLY A 801 15.13 20.92 -12.89
CA GLY A 801 14.90 22.37 -12.92
C GLY A 801 15.12 23.04 -14.28
N GLN A 802 15.42 22.29 -15.34
CA GLN A 802 15.54 22.84 -16.69
C GLN A 802 14.16 22.96 -17.33
N GLY A 803 13.40 23.98 -16.93
CA GLY A 803 11.99 24.13 -17.32
C GLY A 803 11.73 24.09 -18.84
N GLY A 804 12.70 24.45 -19.68
CA GLY A 804 12.58 24.38 -21.15
C GLY A 804 12.85 23.00 -21.78
N ALA A 805 13.18 21.96 -20.98
CA ALA A 805 13.52 20.64 -21.51
C ALA A 805 12.32 19.87 -22.08
N LEU A 806 11.12 20.12 -21.57
CA LEU A 806 9.87 19.60 -22.12
C LEU A 806 9.17 20.66 -22.97
N THR A 807 8.61 20.22 -24.09
CA THR A 807 7.66 20.99 -24.89
C THR A 807 6.35 21.22 -24.12
N PRO A 808 5.50 22.18 -24.53
CA PRO A 808 4.20 22.38 -23.89
C PRO A 808 3.30 21.13 -23.89
N ALA A 809 3.32 20.32 -24.96
CA ALA A 809 2.54 19.08 -25.04
C ALA A 809 3.02 18.04 -24.03
N GLU A 810 4.33 17.85 -23.92
CA GLU A 810 4.91 16.91 -22.96
C GLU A 810 4.68 17.34 -21.52
N ARG A 811 4.69 18.65 -21.23
CA ARG A 811 4.37 19.15 -19.88
C ARG A 811 2.92 18.86 -19.52
N ARG A 812 1.98 19.06 -20.45
CA ARG A 812 0.58 18.66 -20.26
C ARG A 812 0.46 17.14 -20.07
N GLY A 813 1.18 16.36 -20.88
CA GLY A 813 1.25 14.90 -20.76
C GLY A 813 1.79 14.42 -19.41
N TRP A 814 2.88 15.02 -18.92
CA TRP A 814 3.46 14.75 -17.61
C TRP A 814 2.46 15.06 -16.48
N LEU A 815 1.72 16.18 -16.59
CA LEU A 815 0.69 16.52 -15.62
C LEU A 815 -0.48 15.53 -15.67
N LEU A 816 -0.94 15.15 -16.87
CA LEU A 816 -2.00 14.16 -17.06
C LEU A 816 -1.60 12.79 -16.47
N PHE A 817 -0.39 12.32 -16.77
CA PHE A 817 0.18 11.07 -16.28
C PHE A 817 0.08 10.95 -14.76
N ARG A 818 0.33 12.06 -14.05
CA ARG A 818 0.31 12.13 -12.59
C ARG A 818 -1.07 12.40 -11.98
N THR A 819 -1.99 12.98 -12.75
CA THR A 819 -3.28 13.45 -12.25
C THR A 819 -4.44 12.64 -12.83
N LYS A 820 -5.10 13.13 -13.88
CA LYS A 820 -6.30 12.54 -14.47
C LYS A 820 -6.06 11.10 -14.96
N ALA A 821 -4.89 10.81 -15.54
CA ALA A 821 -4.58 9.49 -16.09
C ALA A 821 -4.10 8.48 -15.03
N ARG A 822 -3.74 8.93 -13.82
CA ARG A 822 -3.42 8.10 -12.64
C ARG A 822 -2.28 7.08 -12.84
N CYS A 823 -1.42 7.26 -13.84
CA CYS A 823 -0.39 6.27 -14.19
C CYS A 823 0.69 6.13 -13.10
N THR A 824 0.90 7.17 -12.29
CA THR A 824 1.76 7.14 -11.09
C THR A 824 1.18 6.31 -9.95
N ALA A 825 0.11 5.57 -10.19
CA ALA A 825 -0.30 4.50 -9.30
C ALA A 825 0.76 3.42 -9.21
N CYS A 826 1.15 2.85 -10.35
CA CYS A 826 2.13 1.79 -10.43
C CYS A 826 3.49 2.31 -10.95
N HIS A 827 3.49 3.35 -11.78
CA HIS A 827 4.69 3.85 -12.43
C HIS A 827 5.31 5.05 -11.69
N THR A 828 6.06 4.76 -10.62
CA THR A 828 6.63 5.78 -9.72
C THR A 828 8.15 5.70 -9.59
N GLY A 829 8.71 6.71 -8.91
CA GLY A 829 10.11 6.74 -8.53
C GLY A 829 11.07 6.89 -9.71
N PRO A 830 12.39 6.78 -9.44
CA PRO A 830 13.42 7.02 -10.45
C PRO A 830 13.40 6.04 -11.62
N ASN A 831 12.67 4.93 -11.55
CA ASN A 831 12.55 3.95 -12.63
C ASN A 831 11.18 3.96 -13.33
N TYR A 832 10.27 4.86 -12.95
CA TYR A 832 8.86 4.85 -13.39
C TYR A 832 8.22 3.44 -13.26
N SER A 833 8.49 2.80 -12.12
CA SER A 833 7.97 1.49 -11.72
C SER A 833 8.12 1.38 -10.21
N ASP A 834 7.07 0.94 -9.54
CA ASP A 834 7.09 0.55 -8.13
C ASP A 834 7.72 -0.83 -7.90
N GLU A 835 8.03 -1.56 -8.97
CA GLU A 835 8.51 -2.95 -8.97
C GLU A 835 7.59 -3.92 -8.17
N SER A 836 6.29 -3.59 -8.06
CA SER A 836 5.23 -4.42 -7.49
C SER A 836 4.51 -5.23 -8.57
N PHE A 837 3.45 -5.96 -8.19
CA PHE A 837 2.73 -6.88 -9.07
C PHE A 837 1.24 -6.55 -9.13
N HIS A 838 0.75 -6.29 -10.34
CA HIS A 838 -0.60 -5.84 -10.62
C HIS A 838 -1.21 -6.66 -11.77
N ASP A 839 -2.53 -6.78 -11.77
CA ASP A 839 -3.29 -7.35 -12.90
C ASP A 839 -3.81 -6.17 -13.73
N ASP A 840 -3.40 -6.05 -14.99
CA ASP A 840 -3.87 -4.99 -15.89
C ASP A 840 -5.20 -5.33 -16.59
N GLY A 841 -5.85 -6.42 -16.17
CA GLY A 841 -7.09 -6.94 -16.72
C GLY A 841 -6.89 -7.70 -18.03
N PHE A 842 -5.68 -8.14 -18.34
CA PHE A 842 -5.35 -8.87 -19.57
C PHE A 842 -5.58 -10.37 -19.51
N PHE A 843 -5.74 -10.93 -18.32
CA PHE A 843 -5.84 -12.37 -18.14
C PHE A 843 -7.10 -12.92 -18.83
N SER A 844 -6.94 -13.43 -20.05
CA SER A 844 -7.98 -14.11 -20.83
C SER A 844 -7.60 -15.55 -21.20
N SER A 845 -6.35 -15.96 -21.00
CA SER A 845 -5.88 -17.33 -21.24
C SER A 845 -5.57 -18.06 -19.93
N ILE A 846 -6.14 -19.25 -19.76
CA ILE A 846 -5.93 -20.15 -18.61
C ILE A 846 -4.44 -20.59 -18.46
N SER A 847 -3.56 -20.33 -19.44
CA SER A 847 -2.20 -20.87 -19.51
C SER A 847 -1.09 -20.11 -18.76
N ASP A 848 -1.13 -18.77 -18.69
CA ASP A 848 -0.10 -17.99 -17.97
C ASP A 848 -0.62 -17.42 -16.65
N GLU A 849 -0.45 -18.17 -15.56
CA GLU A 849 -0.90 -17.75 -14.23
C GLU A 849 -0.15 -16.53 -13.65
N GLY A 850 0.85 -15.97 -14.35
CA GLY A 850 1.62 -14.81 -13.89
C GLY A 850 2.39 -15.12 -12.61
N ARG A 851 2.32 -14.21 -11.63
CA ARG A 851 2.99 -14.34 -10.32
C ARG A 851 2.57 -15.59 -9.54
N ALA A 852 1.35 -16.09 -9.72
CA ALA A 852 0.90 -17.31 -9.04
C ALA A 852 1.76 -18.54 -9.36
N ARG A 853 2.45 -18.56 -10.52
CA ARG A 853 3.43 -19.61 -10.84
C ARG A 853 4.62 -19.60 -9.86
N ALA A 854 5.03 -18.42 -9.40
CA ALA A 854 6.13 -18.24 -8.46
C ALA A 854 5.70 -18.43 -6.99
N THR A 855 4.46 -18.06 -6.64
CA THR A 855 4.00 -18.03 -5.24
C THR A 855 3.08 -19.17 -4.85
N GLY A 856 2.43 -19.82 -5.82
CA GLY A 856 1.39 -20.83 -5.60
C GLY A 856 0.06 -20.28 -5.07
N ARG A 857 -0.11 -18.94 -4.99
CA ARG A 857 -1.27 -18.29 -4.37
C ARG A 857 -2.30 -17.85 -5.39
N ALA A 858 -3.57 -18.08 -5.10
CA ALA A 858 -4.67 -17.74 -6.01
C ALA A 858 -4.81 -16.23 -6.27
N ARG A 859 -4.52 -15.39 -5.26
CA ARG A 859 -4.58 -13.92 -5.37
C ARG A 859 -3.53 -13.31 -6.30
N ASP A 860 -2.45 -14.05 -6.56
CA ASP A 860 -1.35 -13.64 -7.44
C ASP A 860 -1.59 -14.03 -8.90
N ARG A 861 -2.72 -14.68 -9.20
CA ARG A 861 -3.04 -15.12 -10.56
C ARG A 861 -3.29 -13.91 -11.46
N GLY A 862 -2.67 -13.89 -12.64
CA GLY A 862 -2.81 -12.80 -13.61
C GLY A 862 -2.02 -11.53 -13.25
N ARG A 863 -1.34 -11.51 -12.09
CA ARG A 863 -0.51 -10.37 -11.69
C ARG A 863 0.88 -10.46 -12.32
N PHE A 864 1.34 -9.35 -12.88
CA PHE A 864 2.65 -9.18 -13.46
C PHE A 864 3.36 -7.96 -12.86
N LYS A 865 4.69 -8.00 -12.88
CA LYS A 865 5.54 -6.94 -12.39
C LYS A 865 5.34 -5.68 -13.22
N THR A 866 5.17 -4.52 -12.57
CA THR A 866 5.12 -3.22 -13.25
C THR A 866 6.41 -2.98 -14.05
N PRO A 867 6.38 -2.90 -15.39
CA PRO A 867 7.59 -2.64 -16.17
C PRO A 867 8.05 -1.19 -15.98
N THR A 868 9.35 -0.94 -16.18
CA THR A 868 9.87 0.44 -16.24
C THR A 868 9.33 1.15 -17.47
N LEU A 869 8.98 2.44 -17.34
CA LEU A 869 8.65 3.28 -18.49
C LEU A 869 9.86 4.02 -19.07
N ARG A 870 11.05 3.87 -18.48
CA ARG A 870 12.27 4.43 -19.08
C ARG A 870 12.54 3.73 -20.40
N ASP A 871 12.74 4.53 -21.44
CA ASP A 871 12.92 4.06 -22.82
C ASP A 871 11.76 3.24 -23.40
N VAL A 872 10.56 3.33 -22.82
CA VAL A 872 9.39 2.56 -23.27
C VAL A 872 9.10 2.75 -24.76
N ALA A 873 9.35 3.94 -25.31
CA ALA A 873 9.13 4.19 -26.74
C ALA A 873 10.08 3.42 -27.68
N ARG A 874 11.05 2.66 -27.16
CA ARG A 874 11.99 1.82 -27.92
C ARG A 874 11.76 0.32 -27.73
N THR A 875 10.82 -0.08 -26.87
CA THR A 875 10.65 -1.47 -26.44
C THR A 875 9.32 -2.07 -26.93
N ALA A 876 8.75 -1.56 -28.02
CA ALA A 876 7.60 -2.19 -28.66
C ALA A 876 7.97 -3.61 -29.16
N PRO A 877 7.00 -4.54 -29.24
CA PRO A 877 5.61 -4.42 -28.77
C PRO A 877 5.51 -4.51 -27.24
N TYR A 878 4.34 -4.16 -26.70
CA TYR A 878 4.12 -3.92 -25.28
C TYR A 878 3.40 -5.08 -24.59
N LEU A 879 3.52 -5.07 -23.26
CA LEU A 879 2.90 -5.99 -22.30
C LEU A 879 3.58 -7.36 -22.24
N HIS A 880 3.18 -8.18 -21.27
CA HIS A 880 3.81 -9.48 -21.01
C HIS A 880 3.67 -10.46 -22.19
N ASP A 881 2.62 -10.33 -23.00
CA ASP A 881 2.32 -11.17 -24.15
C ASP A 881 2.67 -10.53 -25.51
N GLY A 882 3.17 -9.28 -25.51
CA GLY A 882 3.50 -8.55 -26.74
C GLY A 882 2.31 -8.24 -27.65
N SER A 883 1.07 -8.29 -27.13
CA SER A 883 -0.15 -8.19 -27.94
C SER A 883 -0.49 -6.76 -28.41
N VAL A 884 0.21 -5.74 -27.93
CA VAL A 884 -0.06 -4.32 -28.24
C VAL A 884 1.13 -3.70 -28.96
N GLN A 885 0.92 -3.05 -30.10
CA GLN A 885 2.00 -2.66 -31.01
C GLN A 885 2.51 -1.23 -30.76
N THR A 886 1.64 -0.32 -30.34
CA THR A 886 1.96 1.12 -30.22
C THR A 886 1.68 1.69 -28.84
N LEU A 887 2.35 2.79 -28.47
CA LEU A 887 2.07 3.50 -27.21
C LEU A 887 0.65 4.05 -27.19
N GLU A 888 0.16 4.49 -28.35
CA GLU A 888 -1.20 4.98 -28.54
C GLU A 888 -2.24 3.90 -28.20
N GLU A 889 -2.02 2.65 -28.65
CA GLU A 889 -2.90 1.52 -28.28
C GLU A 889 -2.84 1.19 -26.79
N VAL A 890 -1.65 1.29 -26.17
CA VAL A 890 -1.51 1.14 -24.70
C VAL A 890 -2.34 2.20 -23.98
N ILE A 891 -2.22 3.46 -24.38
CA ILE A 891 -2.96 4.58 -23.79
C ILE A 891 -4.47 4.39 -23.98
N GLU A 892 -4.91 4.02 -25.19
CA GLU A 892 -6.32 3.78 -25.49
C GLU A 892 -6.90 2.65 -24.64
N LEU A 893 -6.09 1.63 -24.35
CA LEU A 893 -6.52 0.54 -23.52
C LEU A 893 -6.68 0.96 -22.05
N TYR A 894 -5.70 1.65 -21.49
CA TYR A 894 -5.81 2.16 -20.12
C TYR A 894 -6.94 3.19 -19.99
N ASP A 895 -7.16 4.02 -21.01
CA ASP A 895 -8.28 4.99 -21.04
C ASP A 895 -9.66 4.32 -20.97
N ARG A 896 -9.81 3.11 -21.54
CA ARG A 896 -11.03 2.30 -21.45
C ARG A 896 -11.12 1.46 -20.18
N GLY A 897 -10.10 1.49 -19.32
CA GLY A 897 -10.04 0.72 -18.08
C GLY A 897 -9.62 -0.73 -18.24
N GLY A 898 -8.71 -1.05 -19.18
CA GLY A 898 -8.18 -2.41 -19.38
C GLY A 898 -9.07 -3.29 -20.27
N ARG A 899 -8.69 -4.58 -20.46
CA ARG A 899 -9.43 -5.53 -21.32
C ARG A 899 -10.60 -6.21 -20.61
N THR A 900 -10.43 -6.60 -19.34
CA THR A 900 -11.44 -7.30 -18.54
C THR A 900 -11.68 -6.58 -17.21
N THR A 901 -12.79 -6.91 -16.53
CA THR A 901 -13.13 -6.37 -15.20
C THR A 901 -12.82 -7.34 -14.06
N GLN A 902 -12.47 -8.59 -14.36
CA GLN A 902 -12.25 -9.65 -13.38
C GLN A 902 -10.77 -9.71 -13.01
N GLY A 903 -10.47 -9.75 -11.70
CA GLY A 903 -9.08 -9.85 -11.21
C GLY A 903 -8.23 -8.58 -11.34
N ARG A 904 -8.59 -7.68 -12.27
CA ARG A 904 -7.86 -6.44 -12.56
C ARG A 904 -7.58 -5.59 -11.32
N ASP A 905 -6.42 -4.95 -11.35
CA ASP A 905 -6.02 -3.96 -10.40
C ASP A 905 -7.07 -2.83 -10.36
N PRO A 906 -7.52 -2.45 -9.18
CA PRO A 906 -8.61 -1.49 -9.07
C PRO A 906 -8.32 -0.07 -9.54
N GLU A 907 -7.05 0.29 -9.69
CA GLU A 907 -6.66 1.57 -10.25
C GLU A 907 -6.92 1.65 -11.75
N ILE A 908 -7.04 0.50 -12.41
CA ILE A 908 -7.38 0.37 -13.82
C ILE A 908 -8.90 0.55 -13.98
N ARG A 909 -9.29 1.76 -14.37
CA ARG A 909 -10.67 2.19 -14.63
C ARG A 909 -10.70 3.16 -15.81
N PRO A 910 -11.85 3.34 -16.48
CA PRO A 910 -12.01 4.37 -17.50
C PRO A 910 -11.48 5.75 -17.06
N LEU A 911 -10.67 6.38 -17.91
CA LEU A 911 -9.98 7.65 -17.59
C LEU A 911 -10.68 8.86 -18.24
N GLY A 912 -11.42 8.66 -19.32
CA GLY A 912 -12.17 9.72 -20.01
C GLY A 912 -11.25 10.78 -20.63
N LEU A 913 -10.11 10.36 -21.19
CA LEU A 913 -9.16 11.22 -21.88
C LEU A 913 -9.69 11.61 -23.26
N SER A 914 -9.64 12.89 -23.57
CA SER A 914 -9.84 13.41 -24.92
C SER A 914 -8.69 13.02 -25.85
N ALA A 915 -8.90 13.10 -27.16
CA ALA A 915 -7.86 12.81 -28.15
C ALA A 915 -6.59 13.65 -27.95
N GLY A 916 -6.75 14.94 -27.59
CA GLY A 916 -5.62 15.82 -27.28
C GLY A 916 -4.85 15.39 -26.02
N GLU A 917 -5.57 14.98 -24.97
CA GLU A 917 -4.94 14.47 -23.74
C GLU A 917 -4.18 13.17 -23.99
N LYS A 918 -4.71 12.26 -24.83
CA LYS A 918 -4.01 11.03 -25.23
C LYS A 918 -2.73 11.33 -26.01
N ALA A 919 -2.78 12.29 -26.93
CA ALA A 919 -1.61 12.72 -27.70
C ALA A 919 -0.53 13.36 -26.81
N ASP A 920 -0.94 14.23 -25.88
CA ASP A 920 -0.03 14.86 -24.91
C ASP A 920 0.63 13.79 -24.01
N LEU A 921 -0.13 12.80 -23.54
CA LEU A 921 0.38 11.67 -22.75
C LEU A 921 1.39 10.83 -23.53
N ALA A 922 1.10 10.51 -24.80
CA ALA A 922 2.03 9.79 -25.67
C ALA A 922 3.32 10.59 -25.92
N ALA A 923 3.24 11.91 -26.08
CA ALA A 923 4.40 12.78 -26.21
C ALA A 923 5.28 12.74 -24.95
N PHE A 924 4.65 12.78 -23.76
CA PHE A 924 5.35 12.62 -22.49
C PHE A 924 6.07 11.27 -22.37
N LEU A 925 5.41 10.14 -22.69
CA LEU A 925 6.06 8.82 -22.62
C LEU A 925 7.27 8.71 -23.54
N ARG A 926 7.22 9.34 -24.73
CA ARG A 926 8.39 9.43 -25.63
C ARG A 926 9.51 10.31 -25.05
N ALA A 927 9.20 11.27 -24.19
CA ALA A 927 10.18 12.13 -23.54
C ALA A 927 10.99 11.41 -22.43
N LEU A 928 10.55 10.23 -21.98
CA LEU A 928 11.26 9.36 -21.03
C LEU A 928 12.44 8.59 -21.64
N ASN A 929 12.62 8.68 -22.97
CA ASN A 929 13.77 8.13 -23.66
C ASN A 929 15.07 8.78 -23.14
N GLY A 930 15.91 7.97 -22.52
CA GLY A 930 17.19 8.38 -21.95
C GLY A 930 18.36 8.15 -22.91
N SER A 931 19.54 8.08 -22.32
CA SER A 931 20.79 7.71 -22.97
C SER A 931 21.56 6.74 -22.06
N TRP A 932 22.29 5.81 -22.68
CA TRP A 932 23.17 4.85 -22.01
C TRP A 932 24.52 4.78 -22.72
N THR A 933 25.58 4.42 -21.98
CA THR A 933 26.98 4.48 -22.44
C THR A 933 27.59 3.14 -22.83
N HIS A 934 26.77 2.11 -23.06
CA HIS A 934 27.23 0.74 -23.33
C HIS A 934 26.87 0.29 -24.75
N ALA A 935 27.80 0.50 -25.69
CA ALA A 935 27.74 -0.08 -27.03
C ALA A 935 28.21 -1.56 -27.01
N PRO A 936 27.77 -2.42 -27.96
CA PRO A 936 28.30 -3.78 -28.11
C PRO A 936 29.85 -3.82 -28.11
N PRO A 937 30.48 -4.92 -27.66
CA PRO A 937 31.93 -5.06 -27.78
C PRO A 937 32.34 -5.08 -29.25
N ALA A 938 33.48 -4.47 -29.58
CA ALA A 938 33.98 -4.44 -30.96
C ALA A 938 34.37 -5.83 -31.49
N ALA A 939 34.87 -6.69 -30.59
CA ALA A 939 35.18 -8.09 -30.85
C ALA A 939 35.07 -8.90 -29.55
N LEU A 940 34.80 -10.19 -29.67
CA LEU A 940 34.85 -11.13 -28.55
C LEU A 940 36.27 -11.69 -28.38
N PRO A 941 36.63 -12.22 -27.19
CA PRO A 941 37.93 -12.83 -27.00
C PRO A 941 38.15 -14.07 -27.89
N PRO A 942 39.34 -14.23 -28.51
CA PRO A 942 39.61 -15.37 -29.37
C PRO A 942 39.65 -16.68 -28.57
N SER A 943 39.20 -17.77 -29.20
CA SER A 943 39.34 -19.14 -28.72
C SER A 943 40.81 -19.61 -28.75
N ASP A 944 41.12 -20.77 -28.16
CA ASP A 944 42.49 -21.33 -28.13
C ASP A 944 43.08 -21.57 -29.54
N ASP A 945 42.23 -21.81 -30.54
CA ASP A 945 42.62 -21.97 -31.95
C ASP A 945 42.75 -20.63 -32.71
N GLY A 946 42.56 -19.50 -32.03
CA GLY A 946 42.60 -18.15 -32.61
C GLY A 946 41.30 -17.69 -33.27
N SER A 947 40.26 -18.53 -33.34
CA SER A 947 38.96 -18.14 -33.90
C SER A 947 38.25 -17.12 -33.02
N VAL A 948 37.61 -16.11 -33.63
CA VAL A 948 36.81 -15.11 -32.92
C VAL A 948 35.33 -15.31 -33.30
N PRO A 949 34.45 -15.66 -32.34
CA PRO A 949 33.03 -15.78 -32.64
C PRO A 949 32.41 -14.41 -32.96
N PRO A 950 31.30 -14.38 -33.73
CA PRO A 950 30.60 -13.14 -34.00
C PRO A 950 30.00 -12.56 -32.72
N VAL A 951 30.01 -11.23 -32.60
CA VAL A 951 29.28 -10.52 -31.56
C VAL A 951 27.79 -10.62 -31.88
N SER A 952 27.01 -11.33 -31.06
CA SER A 952 25.56 -11.44 -31.28
C SER A 952 24.86 -10.08 -31.18
N GLY A 953 23.69 -9.93 -31.80
CA GLY A 953 22.89 -8.70 -31.68
C GLY A 953 23.48 -7.47 -32.41
N VAL A 954 24.55 -7.64 -33.20
CA VAL A 954 25.11 -6.63 -34.10
C VAL A 954 24.82 -7.04 -35.53
N GLY A 955 23.61 -6.77 -36.04
CA GLY A 955 23.20 -7.36 -37.33
C GLY A 955 21.83 -7.03 -37.93
N PHE A 956 21.06 -6.09 -37.39
CA PHE A 956 19.94 -5.47 -38.11
C PHE A 956 20.25 -3.98 -38.26
N GLY A 957 20.23 -3.50 -39.50
CA GLY A 957 20.86 -2.24 -39.90
C GLY A 957 20.53 -1.03 -39.02
N THR A 958 21.50 -0.13 -38.91
CA THR A 958 21.24 1.28 -38.63
C THR A 958 20.02 1.74 -39.44
N PRO A 959 18.99 2.36 -38.84
CA PRO A 959 18.14 3.24 -39.62
C PRO A 959 19.07 4.35 -40.11
N SER A 960 19.41 4.32 -41.39
CA SER A 960 19.71 5.54 -42.13
C SER A 960 18.64 6.56 -41.72
N GLY A 961 19.04 7.81 -41.44
CA GLY A 961 18.15 8.90 -41.05
C GLY A 961 16.99 9.11 -42.03
N GLY A 962 15.97 8.28 -41.92
CA GLY A 962 14.76 8.27 -42.70
C GLY A 962 13.72 9.03 -41.90
N ALA A 963 13.11 10.01 -42.57
CA ALA A 963 11.96 10.73 -42.09
C ALA A 963 10.92 9.79 -41.45
N ALA A 964 10.18 10.33 -40.48
CA ALA A 964 8.99 9.71 -39.92
C ALA A 964 8.19 8.99 -41.03
N PRO A 965 7.74 7.74 -40.81
CA PRO A 965 6.85 7.12 -41.77
C PRO A 965 5.65 8.05 -41.93
N ALA A 966 5.39 8.45 -43.17
CA ALA A 966 4.27 9.33 -43.50
C ALA A 966 3.00 8.76 -42.87
N SER A 967 2.34 9.59 -42.08
CA SER A 967 1.02 9.38 -41.51
C SER A 967 0.11 8.60 -42.47
N ARG A 968 -0.18 7.34 -42.14
CA ARG A 968 -1.44 6.69 -42.54
C ARG A 968 -2.54 6.97 -41.51
N ASP A 969 -2.42 8.09 -40.79
CA ASP A 969 -3.20 8.47 -39.62
C ASP A 969 -4.65 8.87 -39.93
N GLY A 970 -5.02 9.05 -41.21
CA GLY A 970 -6.39 9.40 -41.60
C GLY A 970 -7.25 8.20 -41.98
N ALA A 971 -6.78 7.35 -42.90
CA ALA A 971 -7.65 6.41 -43.60
C ALA A 971 -8.05 5.17 -42.76
N TYR A 972 -7.22 4.74 -41.81
CA TYR A 972 -7.53 3.60 -40.94
C TYR A 972 -8.47 3.98 -39.78
N VAL A 973 -8.28 5.18 -39.22
CA VAL A 973 -9.18 5.75 -38.20
C VAL A 973 -10.56 6.01 -38.81
N GLU A 974 -10.63 6.46 -40.07
CA GLU A 974 -11.91 6.65 -40.78
C GLU A 974 -12.60 5.32 -41.17
N ALA A 975 -11.83 4.27 -41.45
CA ALA A 975 -12.36 2.93 -41.72
C ALA A 975 -12.97 2.30 -40.44
N LEU A 976 -12.29 2.43 -39.29
CA LEU A 976 -12.83 2.01 -37.99
C LEU A 976 -14.05 2.85 -37.57
N TYR A 977 -14.09 4.14 -37.91
CA TYR A 977 -15.23 5.02 -37.64
C TYR A 977 -16.49 4.61 -38.43
N ARG A 978 -16.33 4.13 -39.67
CA ARG A 978 -17.47 3.65 -40.50
C ARG A 978 -17.98 2.27 -40.11
N GLU A 979 -17.13 1.42 -39.53
CA GLU A 979 -17.53 0.08 -39.10
C GLU A 979 -18.24 0.09 -37.72
N VAL A 980 -17.98 1.10 -36.89
CA VAL A 980 -18.55 1.24 -35.53
C VAL A 980 -19.83 2.08 -35.47
N VAL A 981 -20.04 3.03 -36.39
CA VAL A 981 -21.26 3.87 -36.40
C VAL A 981 -22.25 3.32 -37.42
N GLY A 982 -23.00 2.29 -37.03
CA GLY A 982 -24.14 1.78 -37.78
C GLY A 982 -25.23 2.84 -37.97
N ARG A 983 -25.15 3.61 -39.05
CA ARG A 983 -26.28 4.37 -39.63
C ARG A 983 -26.41 3.97 -41.09
N ALA A 984 -27.47 3.25 -41.40
CA ALA A 984 -27.92 3.03 -42.77
C ALA A 984 -28.17 4.39 -43.46
N PRO A 985 -27.72 4.60 -44.71
CA PRO A 985 -28.14 5.76 -45.48
C PRO A 985 -29.59 5.58 -45.94
N SER A 986 -30.33 6.70 -45.96
CA SER A 986 -31.65 6.79 -46.58
C SER A 986 -31.57 6.53 -48.09
N ALA A 987 -32.04 5.37 -48.52
CA ALA A 987 -32.95 5.06 -49.63
C ALA A 987 -32.93 3.55 -49.89
#